data_AF-A0A662E3H8-F1
#
_entry.id   AF-A0A662E3H8-F1
#
_cell.length_a   1.000
_cell.length_b   1.000
_cell.length_c   1.000
_cell.angle_alpha   90.00
_cell.angle_beta   90.00
_cell.angle_gamma   90.00
#
_symmetry.space_group_name_H-M   'P 1'
#
loop_
_entity.id
_entity.type
_entity.pdbx_description
1 polymer ?
#
loop_
_entity_poly.entity_id
_entity_poly.type
_entity_poly.pdbx_seq_one_letter_code
_entity_poly.pdbx_strand_id
1 'polypeptide(L)'
;MGKRKINRATENSRIQRYATVFLTVLWGILFFLLLFLPADSSWLRWTAVCAILLSFPLAATLNRQKSVRNLAPLDRALDSLNDGDLEPITTAFLSNPEPHISSLHGKLIQLVLNIQGLLGHLDLISGNIAGISHSVNEQLVTYIRDVKNQLVNTDVTLQSAGEIHDFMESISADISRLSEIAQETLSFLKEIVESNENVSLKMESLSAYARDTEDAMGEIIAHTEKVTQNTENLASMVMETSASIMEMDATISEIRKQARQTEIQAEEAGEVAKEGLNRTREASKTVESAGVAFETVSKTIRQLKAESMKIGEIVTGIRRISDQTSILALNATIAASQSEHPDRSFQVIAEKIRELAITSSISMKEAGDVLTGMEKLVDDGHEIIEEAGDVVRSGVVQVRGAESSLENIVQHMQSVVDNIAIVSQATEEHVEGSAQINKATQRVSIMTEEIAELMKRQSETVLSVNTKTDYIGLLVESMKELTTEQNGKVGKLLDYMKEIGQDTRKALRQSKELSMHNQKILNAIRNIREVSNHTYRNTAILSDSALSLEKFGWHLENRLNTFHLPSPKSGGTLRISGFSLPHDKLDPLAGSTVYEAQVLSLLHRGLVRYDPLFNLEPDLAHSWDVSGDGRKYTFRLRENAVFHNGQPITARDVISTFMRLLSPDFECGAAGMYFVIEGTRAFAEGKAKDISGIQALDEHTVQFMLEKPLAFFTGLLTMTYAAIVPETDYLRGPQETFSGMGCGPFALVLFEPGKTLTVRKFDEFYMPGRPFVDKVYLDLSTRDNMFDAFESGNIDILSINEPDDLDEAATRNSLVKDILTSTQLSTYFLAINCKKPPFSDPHIRQALSLAINREKLCLTFPLKLAEPAASIIPPGLLGHSPAAMLAIHDPEKSRWLLEQHGFDFNQEIELTFARKGNEDPGDITAIAEDLTKVGIRVRLNGMKNHWPYIEKRAHTMFRVGWIADYPDPDNFIHTLFNPEAGDPLFLGAELKEVGPLSEKARFTMNPRQRTETYQKIEQIISEQAPLIPLYHKKEILIRNPGVSGIILRGFSPFLDVENVWFNQMT
;
A
#
# COMPACT_ATOMS: atom_id res chain seq x y z
N MET A 1 54.37 -16.18 54.11
CA MET A 1 55.83 -16.07 53.83
C MET A 1 56.48 -15.31 54.98
N GLY A 2 57.77 -15.42 55.36
CA GLY A 2 58.85 -16.29 54.90
C GLY A 2 60.25 -15.71 55.21
N LYS A 3 60.83 -15.99 56.39
CA LYS A 3 62.25 -15.81 56.82
C LYS A 3 63.11 -14.67 56.19
N ARG A 4 63.64 -13.76 57.03
CA ARG A 4 65.09 -13.65 57.36
C ARG A 4 65.46 -12.52 58.35
N LYS A 5 66.18 -12.89 59.42
CA LYS A 5 67.22 -12.04 60.06
C LYS A 5 68.56 -12.34 59.37
N ILE A 6 69.51 -11.38 59.40
CA ILE A 6 70.96 -11.50 59.74
C ILE A 6 71.76 -10.32 59.14
N ASN A 7 72.83 -9.91 59.85
CA ASN A 7 73.89 -8.94 59.51
C ASN A 7 73.55 -7.43 59.46
N ARG A 8 73.89 -6.72 60.56
CA ARG A 8 74.94 -5.68 60.60
C ARG A 8 75.19 -5.21 62.05
N ALA A 9 76.37 -5.52 62.59
CA ALA A 9 76.74 -5.25 63.99
C ALA A 9 78.19 -4.73 64.15
N THR A 10 78.82 -4.23 63.09
CA THR A 10 80.28 -4.08 63.00
C THR A 10 80.82 -2.65 62.78
N GLU A 11 79.99 -1.64 62.54
CA GLU A 11 80.45 -0.26 62.24
C GLU A 11 80.42 0.73 63.41
N ASN A 12 79.87 0.34 64.57
CA ASN A 12 79.64 1.26 65.69
C ASN A 12 80.88 1.56 66.57
N SER A 13 82.08 1.11 66.19
CA SER A 13 83.26 1.06 67.07
C SER A 13 84.40 2.04 66.74
N ARG A 14 84.41 2.67 65.55
CA ARG A 14 85.51 3.56 65.13
C ARG A 14 85.23 5.06 65.34
N ILE A 15 84.00 5.52 65.17
CA ILE A 15 83.65 6.95 65.24
C ILE A 15 83.67 7.46 66.69
N GLN A 16 83.29 6.63 67.68
CA GLN A 16 83.28 7.05 69.08
C GLN A 16 84.67 7.39 69.66
N ARG A 17 85.76 6.78 69.16
CA ARG A 17 87.11 6.99 69.74
C ARG A 17 87.72 8.36 69.40
N TYR A 18 87.34 9.00 68.30
CA TYR A 18 87.88 10.31 67.92
C TYR A 18 87.18 11.47 68.64
N ALA A 19 85.88 11.37 68.90
CA ALA A 19 85.12 12.41 69.59
C ALA A 19 85.58 12.61 71.05
N THR A 20 85.90 11.54 71.77
CA THR A 20 86.28 11.60 73.19
C THR A 20 87.63 12.30 73.41
N VAL A 21 88.59 12.14 72.48
CA VAL A 21 89.92 12.78 72.56
C VAL A 21 89.85 14.27 72.25
N PHE A 22 89.00 14.68 71.31
CA PHE A 22 88.86 16.08 70.94
C PHE A 22 88.24 16.93 72.08
N LEU A 23 87.25 16.38 72.78
CA LEU A 23 86.59 17.04 73.90
C LEU A 23 87.48 17.19 75.14
N THR A 24 88.34 16.21 75.48
CA THR A 24 89.23 16.33 76.64
C THR A 24 90.31 17.41 76.47
N VAL A 25 90.81 17.62 75.24
CA VAL A 25 91.79 18.69 74.96
C VAL A 25 91.15 20.07 75.08
N LEU A 26 89.93 20.26 74.55
CA LEU A 26 89.22 21.55 74.59
C LEU A 26 88.97 22.04 76.04
N TRP A 27 88.68 21.10 76.94
CA TRP A 27 88.38 21.38 78.34
C TRP A 27 89.61 21.75 79.18
N GLY A 28 90.78 21.18 78.89
CA GLY A 28 92.03 21.58 79.53
C GLY A 28 92.40 23.04 79.27
N ILE A 29 92.12 23.54 78.06
CA ILE A 29 92.41 24.92 77.64
C ILE A 29 91.50 25.92 78.37
N LEU A 30 90.21 25.63 78.48
CA LEU A 30 89.24 26.47 79.22
C LEU A 30 89.55 26.55 80.71
N PHE A 31 90.01 25.46 81.33
CA PHE A 31 90.42 25.46 82.74
C PHE A 31 91.71 26.27 82.97
N PHE A 32 92.65 26.28 82.02
CA PHE A 32 93.91 27.01 82.15
C PHE A 32 93.73 28.54 82.06
N LEU A 33 92.77 29.02 81.25
CA LEU A 33 92.43 30.44 81.14
C LEU A 33 91.82 31.02 82.42
N LEU A 34 91.20 30.20 83.28
CA LEU A 34 90.64 30.63 84.57
C LEU A 34 91.71 30.97 85.64
N LEU A 35 92.98 30.61 85.43
CA LEU A 35 94.07 30.82 86.39
C LEU A 35 94.76 32.20 86.30
N PHE A 36 94.56 32.97 85.23
CA PHE A 36 95.27 34.24 84.97
C PHE A 36 94.51 35.52 85.36
N LEU A 37 93.36 35.41 86.03
CA LEU A 37 92.59 36.58 86.47
C LEU A 37 93.15 37.18 87.79
N PRO A 38 93.23 38.51 87.93
CA PRO A 38 93.72 39.17 89.15
C PRO A 38 92.80 38.93 90.37
N ALA A 39 93.34 39.14 91.58
CA ALA A 39 92.86 38.50 92.80
C ALA A 39 91.60 39.11 93.46
N ASP A 40 91.11 40.28 93.04
CA ASP A 40 90.06 41.03 93.74
C ASP A 40 88.62 40.76 93.26
N SER A 41 88.32 39.56 92.73
CA SER A 41 86.96 39.21 92.28
C SER A 41 86.63 37.72 92.48
N SER A 42 86.26 37.37 93.72
CA SER A 42 85.94 35.99 94.13
C SER A 42 84.56 35.47 93.69
N TRP A 43 83.61 36.34 93.32
CA TRP A 43 82.22 35.92 93.05
C TRP A 43 81.99 35.33 91.65
N LEU A 44 82.68 35.82 90.61
CA LEU A 44 82.55 35.29 89.24
C LEU A 44 83.17 33.89 89.04
N ARG A 45 84.07 33.45 89.92
CA ARG A 45 84.75 32.15 89.77
C ARG A 45 83.84 30.95 90.12
N TRP A 46 82.82 31.15 90.95
CA TRP A 46 81.92 30.08 91.40
C TRP A 46 80.74 29.82 90.46
N THR A 47 80.26 30.84 89.74
CA THR A 47 79.15 30.68 88.79
C THR A 47 79.54 29.87 87.55
N ALA A 48 80.79 30.00 87.08
CA ALA A 48 81.31 29.25 85.93
C ALA A 48 81.49 27.75 86.20
N VAL A 49 81.81 27.35 87.45
CA VAL A 49 82.12 25.95 87.80
C VAL A 49 80.86 25.08 87.89
N CYS A 50 79.74 25.62 88.36
CA CYS A 50 78.50 24.85 88.52
C CYS A 50 77.75 24.58 87.20
N ALA A 51 77.80 25.50 86.24
CA ALA A 51 77.17 25.32 84.92
C ALA A 51 77.80 24.16 84.10
N ILE A 52 79.03 23.81 84.45
CA ILE A 52 79.90 22.93 83.66
C ILE A 52 79.68 21.43 83.99
N LEU A 53 79.36 21.10 85.25
CA LEU A 53 79.30 19.71 85.75
C LEU A 53 78.00 18.94 85.42
N LEU A 54 76.94 19.61 84.95
CA LEU A 54 75.64 18.97 84.64
C LEU A 54 75.50 18.50 83.18
N SER A 55 76.47 18.78 82.32
CA SER A 55 76.37 18.56 80.86
C SER A 55 76.66 17.13 80.38
N PHE A 56 77.34 16.30 81.19
CA PHE A 56 77.92 15.03 80.74
C PHE A 56 76.97 13.82 80.59
N PRO A 57 75.91 13.64 81.42
CA PRO A 57 75.01 12.48 81.30
C PRO A 57 74.14 12.48 80.02
N LEU A 58 73.99 13.64 79.38
CA LEU A 58 72.95 13.88 78.36
C LEU A 58 73.34 13.39 76.95
N ALA A 59 74.64 13.31 76.63
CA ALA A 59 75.09 13.04 75.26
C ALA A 59 75.24 11.54 74.91
N ALA A 60 75.49 10.68 75.90
CA ALA A 60 75.84 9.27 75.66
C ALA A 60 74.64 8.36 75.34
N THR A 61 73.46 8.66 75.91
CA THR A 61 72.21 7.92 75.66
C THR A 61 71.61 8.21 74.29
N LEU A 62 71.78 9.43 73.78
CA LEU A 62 71.18 9.88 72.51
C LEU A 62 71.72 9.14 71.26
N ASN A 63 72.97 8.66 71.29
CA ASN A 63 73.61 8.15 70.06
C ASN A 63 73.35 6.65 69.79
N ARG A 64 72.99 5.84 70.82
CA ARG A 64 72.69 4.41 70.63
C ARG A 64 71.28 4.17 70.06
N GLN A 65 70.38 5.15 70.19
CA GLN A 65 69.04 5.12 69.58
C GLN A 65 69.04 5.39 68.06
N LYS A 66 70.15 5.88 67.48
CA LYS A 66 70.12 6.52 66.14
C LYS A 66 70.24 5.56 64.95
N SER A 67 70.84 4.38 65.09
CA SER A 67 71.15 3.49 63.94
C SER A 67 70.19 2.32 63.71
N VAL A 68 69.30 1.99 64.66
CA VAL A 68 68.23 0.97 64.44
C VAL A 68 66.91 1.64 64.01
N ARG A 69 66.83 2.97 64.10
CA ARG A 69 65.61 3.77 63.90
C ARG A 69 65.29 4.10 62.43
N ASN A 70 66.21 3.82 61.48
CA ASN A 70 66.14 4.34 60.11
C ASN A 70 65.56 3.40 59.04
N LEU A 71 65.23 2.14 59.36
CA LEU A 71 64.52 1.23 58.42
C LEU A 71 63.16 0.75 58.95
N ALA A 72 62.96 0.78 60.27
CA ALA A 72 61.66 0.54 60.90
C ALA A 72 60.52 1.56 60.57
N PRO A 73 60.73 2.73 59.93
CA PRO A 73 59.64 3.57 59.45
C PRO A 73 59.04 3.12 58.11
N LEU A 74 59.87 2.59 57.19
CA LEU A 74 59.43 2.30 55.81
C LEU A 74 58.51 1.08 55.73
N ASP A 75 58.81 0.04 56.51
CA ASP A 75 57.98 -1.18 56.64
C ASP A 75 56.60 -0.82 57.21
N ARG A 76 56.57 -0.09 58.34
CA ARG A 76 55.32 0.35 58.98
C ARG A 76 54.51 1.33 58.13
N ALA A 77 55.16 2.19 57.34
CA ALA A 77 54.45 3.10 56.45
C ALA A 77 53.75 2.39 55.28
N LEU A 78 54.20 1.18 54.90
CA LEU A 78 53.53 0.36 53.89
C LEU A 78 52.36 -0.44 54.48
N ASP A 79 52.52 -0.97 55.70
CA ASP A 79 51.41 -1.62 56.43
C ASP A 79 50.28 -0.61 56.72
N SER A 80 50.59 0.58 57.26
CA SER A 80 49.60 1.64 57.53
C SER A 80 48.81 2.06 56.28
N LEU A 81 49.46 2.17 55.11
CA LEU A 81 48.80 2.56 53.86
C LEU A 81 47.79 1.52 53.39
N ASN A 82 48.02 0.24 53.71
CA ASN A 82 47.13 -0.88 53.38
C ASN A 82 45.96 -1.01 54.36
N ASP A 83 46.15 -0.57 55.62
CA ASP A 83 45.12 -0.47 56.67
C ASP A 83 44.36 0.88 56.65
N GLY A 84 44.69 1.79 55.72
CA GLY A 84 43.99 3.07 55.53
C GLY A 84 44.47 4.24 56.41
N ASP A 85 45.53 4.05 57.19
CA ASP A 85 46.16 5.09 58.01
C ASP A 85 47.24 5.87 57.22
N LEU A 86 46.98 7.17 57.02
CA LEU A 86 47.82 8.06 56.22
C LEU A 86 48.75 8.97 57.04
N GLU A 87 48.60 9.02 58.36
CA GLU A 87 49.36 9.95 59.21
C GLU A 87 50.89 9.66 59.25
N PRO A 88 51.35 8.38 59.33
CA PRO A 88 52.78 8.06 59.42
C PRO A 88 53.58 8.44 58.18
N ILE A 89 52.95 8.45 57.01
CA ILE A 89 53.60 8.70 55.71
C ILE A 89 54.06 10.16 55.63
N THR A 90 53.25 11.10 56.13
CA THR A 90 53.60 12.53 56.20
C THR A 90 54.79 12.80 57.11
N THR A 91 54.76 12.30 58.35
CA THR A 91 55.75 12.68 59.38
C THR A 91 57.10 11.98 59.19
N ALA A 92 57.11 10.72 58.72
CA ALA A 92 58.34 9.96 58.51
C ALA A 92 59.18 10.49 57.33
N PHE A 93 58.54 11.06 56.30
CA PHE A 93 59.24 11.51 55.09
C PHE A 93 59.60 13.00 55.09
N LEU A 94 58.80 13.89 55.67
CA LEU A 94 59.08 15.34 55.65
C LEU A 94 60.28 15.76 56.52
N SER A 95 60.82 14.87 57.35
CA SER A 95 61.81 15.21 58.38
C SER A 95 63.26 14.80 58.07
N ASN A 96 63.55 14.15 56.93
CA ASN A 96 64.92 13.74 56.60
C ASN A 96 65.21 13.63 55.08
N PRO A 97 65.78 14.68 54.43
CA PRO A 97 66.15 14.63 53.02
C PRO A 97 67.52 13.96 52.83
N GLU A 98 67.57 12.63 52.77
CA GLU A 98 68.74 11.94 52.18
C GLU A 98 68.63 11.88 50.64
N PRO A 99 69.72 12.10 49.88
CA PRO A 99 69.61 12.49 48.45
C PRO A 99 69.08 11.42 47.48
N HIS A 100 68.87 10.19 47.95
CA HIS A 100 68.70 9.01 47.08
C HIS A 100 67.26 8.48 46.92
N ILE A 101 66.24 9.10 47.53
CA ILE A 101 64.82 8.65 47.44
C ILE A 101 63.87 9.78 46.96
N SER A 102 64.42 10.90 46.46
CA SER A 102 63.68 12.16 46.23
C SER A 102 62.50 12.10 45.23
N SER A 103 62.55 11.30 44.15
CA SER A 103 61.49 11.32 43.12
C SER A 103 60.24 10.50 43.46
N LEU A 104 60.37 9.45 44.28
CA LEU A 104 59.22 8.68 44.79
C LEU A 104 58.53 9.44 45.93
N HIS A 105 59.34 10.07 46.78
CA HIS A 105 58.94 10.95 47.88
C HIS A 105 57.99 12.08 47.43
N GLY A 106 58.30 12.79 46.34
CA GLY A 106 57.46 13.89 45.85
C GLY A 106 56.07 13.47 45.34
N LYS A 107 55.90 12.25 44.81
CA LYS A 107 54.60 11.79 44.28
C LYS A 107 53.68 11.22 45.37
N LEU A 108 54.24 10.54 46.37
CA LEU A 108 53.46 10.06 47.52
C LEU A 108 52.93 11.21 48.38
N ILE A 109 53.72 12.27 48.58
CA ILE A 109 53.29 13.45 49.36
C ILE A 109 52.06 14.11 48.73
N GLN A 110 52.00 14.26 47.41
CA GLN A 110 50.87 14.94 46.76
C GLN A 110 49.56 14.14 46.85
N LEU A 111 49.63 12.80 46.83
CA LEU A 111 48.47 11.93 47.02
C LEU A 111 47.96 12.00 48.47
N VAL A 112 48.87 11.94 49.45
CA VAL A 112 48.55 12.01 50.88
C VAL A 112 47.96 13.38 51.25
N LEU A 113 48.49 14.49 50.74
CA LEU A 113 47.96 15.84 51.01
C LEU A 113 46.51 16.02 50.51
N ASN A 114 46.15 15.43 49.37
CA ASN A 114 44.77 15.51 48.86
C ASN A 114 43.77 14.72 49.74
N ILE A 115 44.18 13.57 50.29
CA ILE A 115 43.31 12.77 51.16
C ILE A 115 43.28 13.34 52.60
N GLN A 116 44.40 13.91 53.08
CA GLN A 116 44.44 14.63 54.36
C GLN A 116 43.62 15.92 54.37
N GLY A 117 43.52 16.62 53.23
CA GLY A 117 42.60 17.76 53.12
C GLY A 117 41.13 17.37 53.30
N LEU A 118 40.77 16.15 52.90
CA LEU A 118 39.40 15.62 52.95
C LEU A 118 39.08 15.01 54.33
N LEU A 119 40.03 14.26 54.92
CA LEU A 119 39.93 13.75 56.29
C LEU A 119 40.02 14.87 57.34
N GLY A 120 40.85 15.90 57.13
CA GLY A 120 41.04 17.00 58.07
C GLY A 120 39.78 17.84 58.30
N HIS A 121 38.88 17.94 57.31
CA HIS A 121 37.57 18.58 57.51
C HIS A 121 36.59 17.70 58.31
N LEU A 122 36.69 16.38 58.21
CA LEU A 122 35.86 15.44 58.99
C LEU A 122 36.35 15.32 60.44
N ASP A 123 37.65 15.28 60.66
CA ASP A 123 38.25 15.17 62.00
C ASP A 123 38.09 16.47 62.82
N LEU A 124 38.14 17.65 62.17
CA LEU A 124 37.82 18.92 62.83
C LEU A 124 36.37 18.99 63.31
N ILE A 125 35.44 18.29 62.65
CA ILE A 125 34.03 18.19 63.08
C ILE A 125 33.92 17.23 64.26
N SER A 126 34.62 16.09 64.21
CA SER A 126 34.68 15.09 65.29
C SER A 126 35.27 15.65 66.60
N GLY A 127 36.48 16.23 66.54
CA GLY A 127 37.20 16.69 67.74
C GLY A 127 36.53 17.86 68.46
N ASN A 128 35.85 18.75 67.72
CA ASN A 128 35.09 19.85 68.34
C ASN A 128 33.87 19.34 69.13
N ILE A 129 33.19 18.29 68.66
CA ILE A 129 32.05 17.68 69.37
C ILE A 129 32.52 17.09 70.73
N ALA A 130 33.68 16.44 70.77
CA ALA A 130 34.24 15.89 72.01
C ALA A 130 34.68 16.99 73.01
N GLY A 131 35.37 18.04 72.53
CA GLY A 131 35.85 19.13 73.40
C GLY A 131 34.74 19.97 74.03
N ILE A 132 33.66 20.23 73.28
CA ILE A 132 32.48 20.96 73.76
C ILE A 132 31.82 20.20 74.92
N SER A 133 31.75 18.87 74.86
CA SER A 133 31.10 18.05 75.88
C SER A 133 31.72 18.16 77.28
N HIS A 134 33.02 18.44 77.41
CA HIS A 134 33.68 18.56 78.71
C HIS A 134 33.45 19.94 79.35
N SER A 135 33.52 21.01 78.56
CA SER A 135 33.32 22.41 79.00
C SER A 135 31.89 22.69 79.47
N VAL A 136 30.90 22.01 78.87
CA VAL A 136 29.49 22.15 79.24
C VAL A 136 29.20 21.73 80.69
N ASN A 137 29.98 20.80 81.27
CA ASN A 137 29.63 20.21 82.57
C ASN A 137 29.95 21.11 83.78
N GLU A 138 31.03 21.89 83.76
CA GLU A 138 31.37 22.81 84.88
C GLU A 138 30.42 24.02 84.98
N GLN A 139 29.97 24.55 83.84
CA GLN A 139 29.16 25.79 83.82
C GLN A 139 27.72 25.59 84.34
N LEU A 140 27.23 24.35 84.31
CA LEU A 140 25.86 24.00 84.65
C LEU A 140 25.50 24.16 86.14
N VAL A 141 26.47 24.10 87.06
CA VAL A 141 26.22 24.18 88.52
C VAL A 141 25.77 25.57 88.97
N THR A 142 26.30 26.63 88.35
CA THR A 142 25.95 28.02 88.68
C THR A 142 24.60 28.42 88.05
N TYR A 143 24.32 27.89 86.86
CA TYR A 143 23.19 28.25 86.00
C TYR A 143 21.79 27.92 86.59
N ILE A 144 21.71 26.93 87.49
CA ILE A 144 20.46 26.52 88.15
C ILE A 144 19.84 27.62 89.05
N ARG A 145 20.65 28.52 89.62
CA ARG A 145 20.20 29.47 90.65
C ARG A 145 19.39 30.64 90.09
N ASP A 146 19.83 31.23 89.00
CA ASP A 146 19.24 32.46 88.43
C ASP A 146 17.92 32.19 87.70
N VAL A 147 17.85 30.99 87.10
CA VAL A 147 16.71 30.41 86.38
C VAL A 147 15.40 30.44 87.17
N LYS A 148 15.44 30.32 88.51
CA LYS A 148 14.21 30.25 89.31
C LYS A 148 13.42 31.57 89.34
N ASN A 149 14.09 32.71 89.15
CA ASN A 149 13.44 34.03 89.13
C ASN A 149 12.90 34.41 87.74
N GLN A 150 13.40 33.81 86.66
CA GLN A 150 12.95 34.07 85.29
C GLN A 150 11.54 33.54 84.99
N LEU A 151 11.09 32.53 85.74
CA LEU A 151 9.80 31.84 85.54
C LEU A 151 8.56 32.70 85.73
N VAL A 152 8.56 33.64 86.69
CA VAL A 152 7.33 34.39 87.03
C VAL A 152 7.02 35.47 85.99
N ASN A 153 8.06 36.10 85.41
CA ASN A 153 7.89 37.19 84.45
C ASN A 153 7.52 36.69 83.04
N THR A 154 7.78 35.42 82.72
CA THR A 154 7.51 34.86 81.39
C THR A 154 6.03 34.59 81.12
N ASP A 155 5.22 34.36 82.17
CA ASP A 155 3.82 33.97 82.02
C ASP A 155 2.94 35.08 81.40
N VAL A 156 3.15 36.34 81.82
CA VAL A 156 2.39 37.49 81.31
C VAL A 156 2.75 37.81 79.85
N THR A 157 4.03 37.69 79.48
CA THR A 157 4.49 37.98 78.11
C THR A 157 4.07 36.88 77.12
N LEU A 158 3.80 35.67 77.61
CA LEU A 158 3.36 34.52 76.79
C LEU A 158 1.96 34.72 76.20
N GLN A 159 1.05 35.39 76.93
CA GLN A 159 -0.33 35.61 76.49
C GLN A 159 -0.39 36.60 75.31
N SER A 160 0.18 37.81 75.47
CA SER A 160 0.16 38.84 74.43
C SER A 160 0.93 38.46 73.17
N ALA A 161 2.00 37.67 73.29
CA ALA A 161 2.76 37.22 72.12
C ALA A 161 2.01 36.11 71.34
N GLY A 162 1.06 35.39 71.97
CA GLY A 162 0.18 34.41 71.32
C GLY A 162 -0.79 35.08 70.34
N GLU A 163 -1.50 36.12 70.77
CA GLU A 163 -2.43 36.88 69.91
C GLU A 163 -1.73 37.47 68.66
N ILE A 164 -0.46 37.88 68.81
CA ILE A 164 0.38 38.36 67.69
C ILE A 164 0.79 37.21 66.76
N HIS A 165 0.97 36.00 67.28
CA HIS A 165 1.35 34.83 66.48
C HIS A 165 0.19 34.36 65.60
N ASP A 166 -1.02 34.25 66.14
CA ASP A 166 -2.22 33.85 65.40
C ASP A 166 -2.52 34.84 64.26
N PHE A 167 -2.34 36.15 64.51
CA PHE A 167 -2.45 37.19 63.48
C PHE A 167 -1.35 37.08 62.41
N MET A 168 -0.12 36.72 62.79
CA MET A 168 0.97 36.49 61.83
C MET A 168 0.81 35.20 61.02
N GLU A 169 0.21 34.14 61.58
CA GLU A 169 -0.15 32.96 60.80
C GLU A 169 -1.23 33.29 59.78
N SER A 170 -2.26 34.07 60.15
CA SER A 170 -3.27 34.57 59.19
C SER A 170 -2.61 35.36 58.04
N ILE A 171 -1.74 36.33 58.35
CA ILE A 171 -1.02 37.11 57.32
C ILE A 171 -0.11 36.21 56.48
N SER A 172 0.58 35.22 57.09
CA SER A 172 1.43 34.30 56.34
C SER A 172 0.63 33.36 55.44
N ALA A 173 -0.59 32.96 55.84
CA ALA A 173 -1.52 32.19 55.02
C ALA A 173 -2.03 33.03 53.84
N ASP A 174 -2.47 34.26 54.09
CA ASP A 174 -2.92 35.18 53.04
C ASP A 174 -1.80 35.51 52.04
N ILE A 175 -0.57 35.77 52.49
CA ILE A 175 0.58 36.00 51.59
C ILE A 175 0.97 34.72 50.84
N SER A 176 0.87 33.54 51.47
CA SER A 176 1.15 32.27 50.77
C SER A 176 0.11 32.02 49.68
N ARG A 177 -1.17 32.29 49.95
CA ARG A 177 -2.26 32.24 48.97
C ARG A 177 -2.08 33.26 47.85
N LEU A 178 -1.60 34.48 48.14
CA LEU A 178 -1.25 35.47 47.12
C LEU A 178 -0.05 35.03 46.27
N SER A 179 0.95 34.34 46.86
CA SER A 179 2.07 33.76 46.12
C SER A 179 1.62 32.59 45.23
N GLU A 180 0.70 31.76 45.70
CA GLU A 180 0.08 30.66 44.95
C GLU A 180 -0.72 31.20 43.77
N ILE A 181 -1.64 32.15 44.00
CA ILE A 181 -2.39 32.85 42.94
C ILE A 181 -1.44 33.52 41.94
N ALA A 182 -0.35 34.13 42.38
CA ALA A 182 0.64 34.73 41.48
C ALA A 182 1.41 33.67 40.65
N GLN A 183 1.67 32.48 41.20
CA GLN A 183 2.29 31.36 40.47
C GLN A 183 1.33 30.71 39.48
N GLU A 184 0.07 30.49 39.86
CA GLU A 184 -1.00 30.04 38.97
C GLU A 184 -1.20 31.04 37.82
N THR A 185 -1.27 32.33 38.13
CA THR A 185 -1.38 33.40 37.11
C THR A 185 -0.15 33.45 36.20
N LEU A 186 1.06 33.20 36.71
CA LEU A 186 2.27 33.06 35.88
C LEU A 186 2.23 31.82 34.97
N SER A 187 1.63 30.71 35.38
CA SER A 187 1.42 29.54 34.52
C SER A 187 0.42 29.87 33.42
N PHE A 188 -0.75 30.39 33.80
CA PHE A 188 -1.80 30.78 32.87
C PHE A 188 -1.34 31.82 31.84
N LEU A 189 -0.53 32.81 32.26
CA LEU A 189 0.06 33.79 31.33
C LEU A 189 1.08 33.17 30.36
N LYS A 190 1.80 32.10 30.75
CA LYS A 190 2.67 31.34 29.83
C LYS A 190 1.83 30.50 28.85
N GLU A 191 0.80 29.83 29.35
CA GLU A 191 -0.14 29.07 28.52
C GLU A 191 -0.83 29.98 27.49
N ILE A 192 -1.11 31.25 27.82
CA ILE A 192 -1.56 32.26 26.86
C ILE A 192 -0.49 32.59 25.80
N VAL A 193 0.80 32.69 26.17
CA VAL A 193 1.88 32.91 25.19
C VAL A 193 2.01 31.71 24.24
N GLU A 194 2.05 30.49 24.77
CA GLU A 194 2.11 29.26 23.97
C GLU A 194 0.87 29.10 23.09
N SER A 195 -0.31 29.45 23.60
CA SER A 195 -1.56 29.50 22.82
C SER A 195 -1.48 30.54 21.69
N ASN A 196 -0.95 31.72 21.95
CA ASN A 196 -0.78 32.78 20.94
C ASN A 196 0.26 32.41 19.87
N GLU A 197 1.34 31.71 20.21
CA GLU A 197 2.27 31.13 19.22
C GLU A 197 1.56 30.10 18.33
N ASN A 198 0.75 29.22 18.93
CA ASN A 198 -0.04 28.21 18.22
C ASN A 198 -1.12 28.85 17.31
N VAL A 199 -1.71 29.96 17.75
CA VAL A 199 -2.63 30.81 16.97
C VAL A 199 -1.91 31.48 15.79
N SER A 200 -0.66 31.94 15.97
CA SER A 200 0.18 32.47 14.89
C SER A 200 0.55 31.41 13.84
N LEU A 201 0.94 30.20 14.26
CA LEU A 201 1.22 29.08 13.33
C LEU A 201 -0.02 28.67 12.52
N LYS A 202 -1.20 28.73 13.14
CA LYS A 202 -2.49 28.50 12.44
C LYS A 202 -2.82 29.63 11.45
N MET A 203 -2.41 30.87 11.71
CA MET A 203 -2.53 31.97 10.74
C MET A 203 -1.61 31.83 9.54
N GLU A 204 -0.37 31.37 9.74
CA GLU A 204 0.54 31.06 8.63
C GLU A 204 -0.03 29.92 7.76
N SER A 205 -0.59 28.89 8.41
CA SER A 205 -1.30 27.81 7.72
C SER A 205 -2.53 28.32 6.94
N LEU A 206 -3.35 29.18 7.54
CA LEU A 206 -4.52 29.77 6.88
C LEU A 206 -4.14 30.72 5.72
N SER A 207 -3.01 31.42 5.83
CA SER A 207 -2.42 32.22 4.73
C SER A 207 -1.89 31.36 3.59
N ALA A 208 -1.39 30.15 3.87
CA ALA A 208 -1.04 29.18 2.84
C ALA A 208 -2.30 28.67 2.13
N TYR A 209 -3.30 28.19 2.88
CA TYR A 209 -4.59 27.75 2.31
C TYR A 209 -5.29 28.84 1.47
N ALA A 210 -5.21 30.11 1.87
CA ALA A 210 -5.76 31.21 1.08
C ALA A 210 -5.05 31.35 -0.29
N ARG A 211 -3.72 31.25 -0.33
CA ARG A 211 -2.94 31.26 -1.58
C ARG A 211 -3.19 30.02 -2.44
N ASP A 212 -3.21 28.83 -1.84
CA ASP A 212 -3.53 27.58 -2.55
C ASP A 212 -4.95 27.65 -3.17
N THR A 213 -5.88 28.34 -2.50
CA THR A 213 -7.23 28.59 -3.03
C THR A 213 -7.21 29.60 -4.18
N GLU A 214 -6.40 30.65 -4.10
CA GLU A 214 -6.23 31.66 -5.17
C GLU A 214 -5.64 31.01 -6.45
N ASP A 215 -4.59 30.21 -6.31
CA ASP A 215 -3.97 29.45 -7.41
C ASP A 215 -4.97 28.47 -8.05
N ALA A 216 -5.70 27.70 -7.24
CA ALA A 216 -6.72 26.77 -7.74
C ALA A 216 -7.89 27.48 -8.46
N MET A 217 -8.31 28.66 -7.98
CA MET A 217 -9.30 29.48 -8.69
C MET A 217 -8.74 30.03 -10.02
N GLY A 218 -7.44 30.34 -10.09
CA GLY A 218 -6.75 30.68 -11.33
C GLY A 218 -6.79 29.56 -12.37
N GLU A 219 -6.56 28.31 -11.96
CA GLU A 219 -6.71 27.14 -12.84
C GLU A 219 -8.16 26.98 -13.33
N ILE A 220 -9.15 27.16 -12.45
CA ILE A 220 -10.58 27.08 -12.84
C ILE A 220 -10.92 28.14 -13.89
N ILE A 221 -10.43 29.38 -13.77
CA ILE A 221 -10.63 30.44 -14.79
C ILE A 221 -10.10 29.99 -16.15
N ALA A 222 -8.86 29.50 -16.21
CA ALA A 222 -8.25 29.01 -17.45
C ALA A 222 -9.03 27.81 -18.06
N HIS A 223 -9.59 26.95 -17.21
CA HIS A 223 -10.46 25.86 -17.66
C HIS A 223 -11.81 26.36 -18.19
N THR A 224 -12.48 27.31 -17.51
CA THR A 224 -13.75 27.91 -17.96
C THR A 224 -13.57 28.65 -19.29
N GLU A 225 -12.47 29.38 -19.49
CA GLU A 225 -12.15 30.03 -20.77
C GLU A 225 -11.98 28.98 -21.89
N LYS A 226 -11.25 27.89 -21.63
CA LYS A 226 -11.07 26.79 -22.59
C LYS A 226 -12.37 26.05 -22.94
N VAL A 227 -13.26 25.83 -21.96
CA VAL A 227 -14.58 25.22 -22.21
C VAL A 227 -15.48 26.17 -23.00
N THR A 228 -15.41 27.48 -22.73
CA THR A 228 -16.13 28.50 -23.51
C THR A 228 -15.69 28.46 -24.97
N GLN A 229 -14.37 28.48 -25.25
CA GLN A 229 -13.85 28.38 -26.61
C GLN A 229 -14.27 27.10 -27.34
N ASN A 230 -14.29 25.96 -26.63
CA ASN A 230 -14.78 24.69 -27.19
C ASN A 230 -16.29 24.73 -27.49
N THR A 231 -17.06 25.45 -26.69
CA THR A 231 -18.53 25.60 -26.87
C THR A 231 -18.84 26.47 -28.08
N GLU A 232 -18.07 27.55 -28.31
CA GLU A 232 -18.14 28.36 -29.54
C GLU A 232 -17.83 27.52 -30.79
N ASN A 233 -16.75 26.72 -30.74
CA ASN A 233 -16.40 25.82 -31.84
C ASN A 233 -17.51 24.79 -32.12
N LEU A 234 -18.13 24.24 -31.07
CA LEU A 234 -19.24 23.30 -31.21
C LEU A 234 -20.50 23.97 -31.80
N ALA A 235 -20.81 25.22 -31.41
CA ALA A 235 -21.88 25.99 -32.01
C ALA A 235 -21.65 26.26 -33.51
N SER A 236 -20.40 26.54 -33.92
CA SER A 236 -20.04 26.66 -35.34
C SER A 236 -20.26 25.35 -36.11
N MET A 237 -19.82 24.21 -35.57
CA MET A 237 -20.05 22.90 -36.19
C MET A 237 -21.54 22.53 -36.28
N VAL A 238 -22.35 22.93 -35.30
CA VAL A 238 -23.82 22.81 -35.34
C VAL A 238 -24.43 23.62 -36.49
N MET A 239 -23.97 24.85 -36.71
CA MET A 239 -24.41 25.68 -37.84
C MET A 239 -24.03 25.09 -39.20
N GLU A 240 -22.78 24.62 -39.36
CA GLU A 240 -22.32 23.95 -40.58
C GLU A 240 -23.12 22.67 -40.87
N THR A 241 -23.34 21.83 -39.84
CA THR A 241 -24.15 20.61 -39.96
C THR A 241 -25.58 20.93 -40.36
N SER A 242 -26.18 21.99 -39.78
CA SER A 242 -27.53 22.45 -40.14
C SER A 242 -27.62 22.90 -41.61
N ALA A 243 -26.62 23.65 -42.10
CA ALA A 243 -26.54 24.04 -43.51
C ALA A 243 -26.42 22.81 -44.44
N SER A 244 -25.59 21.82 -44.09
CA SER A 244 -25.46 20.57 -44.85
C SER A 244 -26.77 19.76 -44.91
N ILE A 245 -27.55 19.74 -43.83
CA ILE A 245 -28.88 19.11 -43.81
C ILE A 245 -29.85 19.81 -44.78
N MET A 246 -29.85 21.16 -44.80
CA MET A 246 -30.69 21.92 -45.72
C MET A 246 -30.32 21.68 -47.20
N GLU A 247 -29.03 21.52 -47.51
CA GLU A 247 -28.57 21.16 -48.85
C GLU A 247 -28.94 19.72 -49.23
N MET A 248 -28.88 18.80 -48.26
CA MET A 248 -29.30 17.41 -48.45
C MET A 248 -30.81 17.29 -48.72
N ASP A 249 -31.66 18.00 -47.97
CA ASP A 249 -33.11 18.05 -48.21
C ASP A 249 -33.44 18.62 -49.61
N ALA A 250 -32.73 19.66 -50.04
CA ALA A 250 -32.88 20.23 -51.39
C ALA A 250 -32.49 19.22 -52.48
N THR A 251 -31.40 18.47 -52.26
CA THR A 251 -30.93 17.43 -53.19
C THR A 251 -31.89 16.25 -53.27
N ILE A 252 -32.40 15.76 -52.12
CA ILE A 252 -33.41 14.69 -52.08
C ILE A 252 -34.69 15.11 -52.82
N SER A 253 -35.12 16.36 -52.66
CA SER A 253 -36.27 16.93 -53.37
C SER A 253 -36.09 16.92 -54.90
N GLU A 254 -34.92 17.32 -55.39
CA GLU A 254 -34.62 17.30 -56.83
C GLU A 254 -34.47 15.87 -57.37
N ILE A 255 -33.86 14.93 -56.62
CA ILE A 255 -33.81 13.51 -56.99
C ILE A 255 -35.22 12.94 -57.13
N ARG A 256 -36.12 13.21 -56.17
CA ARG A 256 -37.53 12.75 -56.22
C ARG A 256 -38.27 13.31 -57.45
N LYS A 257 -38.00 14.56 -57.82
CA LYS A 257 -38.55 15.20 -59.02
C LYS A 257 -38.01 14.55 -60.31
N GLN A 258 -36.71 14.25 -60.36
CA GLN A 258 -36.09 13.58 -61.52
C GLN A 258 -36.55 12.12 -61.66
N ALA A 259 -36.67 11.39 -60.55
CA ALA A 259 -37.21 10.03 -60.51
C ALA A 259 -38.61 10.00 -61.15
N ARG A 260 -39.54 10.83 -60.66
CA ARG A 260 -40.90 10.94 -61.21
C ARG A 260 -40.95 11.38 -62.68
N GLN A 261 -40.06 12.28 -63.11
CA GLN A 261 -39.99 12.69 -64.51
C GLN A 261 -39.50 11.54 -65.41
N THR A 262 -38.57 10.72 -64.91
CA THR A 262 -38.04 9.54 -65.62
C THR A 262 -39.08 8.41 -65.69
N GLU A 263 -39.91 8.26 -64.65
CA GLU A 263 -41.03 7.30 -64.59
C GLU A 263 -42.04 7.58 -65.71
N ILE A 264 -42.52 8.82 -65.78
CA ILE A 264 -43.46 9.27 -66.83
C ILE A 264 -42.87 9.05 -68.22
N GLN A 265 -41.60 9.43 -68.44
CA GLN A 265 -40.92 9.20 -69.72
C GLN A 265 -40.75 7.72 -70.06
N ALA A 266 -40.57 6.86 -69.04
CA ALA A 266 -40.44 5.43 -69.24
C ALA A 266 -41.78 4.78 -69.62
N GLU A 267 -42.87 5.17 -68.95
CA GLU A 267 -44.24 4.76 -69.31
C GLU A 267 -44.62 5.22 -70.73
N GLU A 268 -44.39 6.50 -71.07
CA GLU A 268 -44.67 7.05 -72.40
C GLU A 268 -43.91 6.31 -73.52
N ALA A 269 -42.60 6.09 -73.33
CA ALA A 269 -41.79 5.34 -74.30
C ALA A 269 -42.20 3.86 -74.39
N GLY A 270 -42.60 3.25 -73.26
CA GLY A 270 -43.14 1.89 -73.20
C GLY A 270 -44.43 1.73 -73.99
N GLU A 271 -45.40 2.62 -73.81
CA GLU A 271 -46.66 2.59 -74.57
C GLU A 271 -46.45 2.89 -76.06
N VAL A 272 -45.55 3.81 -76.43
CA VAL A 272 -45.19 4.05 -77.85
C VAL A 272 -44.54 2.81 -78.47
N ALA A 273 -43.64 2.13 -77.77
CA ALA A 273 -43.02 0.90 -78.24
C ALA A 273 -44.04 -0.24 -78.39
N LYS A 274 -45.01 -0.33 -77.48
CA LYS A 274 -46.13 -1.30 -77.48
C LYS A 274 -47.15 -1.01 -78.60
N GLU A 275 -47.42 0.25 -78.92
CA GLU A 275 -48.21 0.60 -80.11
C GLU A 275 -47.45 0.23 -81.39
N GLY A 276 -46.16 0.57 -81.46
CA GLY A 276 -45.26 0.16 -82.55
C GLY A 276 -45.22 -1.36 -82.74
N LEU A 277 -45.18 -2.12 -81.64
CA LEU A 277 -45.20 -3.58 -81.64
C LEU A 277 -46.49 -4.13 -82.26
N ASN A 278 -47.64 -3.57 -81.87
CA ASN A 278 -48.95 -3.97 -82.42
C ASN A 278 -49.05 -3.69 -83.92
N ARG A 279 -48.60 -2.51 -84.37
CA ARG A 279 -48.54 -2.16 -85.80
C ARG A 279 -47.58 -3.06 -86.58
N THR A 280 -46.42 -3.39 -86.01
CA THR A 280 -45.44 -4.31 -86.61
C THR A 280 -45.99 -5.73 -86.74
N ARG A 281 -46.75 -6.23 -85.74
CA ARG A 281 -47.47 -7.51 -85.81
C ARG A 281 -48.54 -7.55 -86.90
N GLU A 282 -49.27 -6.47 -87.11
CA GLU A 282 -50.23 -6.33 -88.20
C GLU A 282 -49.54 -6.31 -89.58
N ALA A 283 -48.41 -5.60 -89.69
CA ALA A 283 -47.56 -5.65 -90.87
C ALA A 283 -47.03 -7.07 -91.13
N SER A 284 -46.60 -7.81 -90.10
CA SER A 284 -46.12 -9.20 -90.24
C SER A 284 -47.18 -10.10 -90.84
N LYS A 285 -48.42 -10.05 -90.32
CA LYS A 285 -49.56 -10.80 -90.88
C LYS A 285 -49.84 -10.44 -92.34
N THR A 286 -49.67 -9.17 -92.69
CA THR A 286 -49.89 -8.67 -94.06
C THR A 286 -48.81 -9.19 -95.02
N VAL A 287 -47.53 -9.15 -94.63
CA VAL A 287 -46.41 -9.66 -95.43
C VAL A 287 -46.45 -11.19 -95.53
N GLU A 288 -46.80 -11.90 -94.47
CA GLU A 288 -47.05 -13.35 -94.50
C GLU A 288 -48.20 -13.71 -95.45
N SER A 289 -49.30 -12.96 -95.42
CA SER A 289 -50.44 -13.13 -96.36
C SER A 289 -50.03 -12.88 -97.82
N ALA A 290 -49.17 -11.88 -98.06
CA ALA A 290 -48.59 -11.64 -99.39
C ALA A 290 -47.72 -12.83 -99.82
N GLY A 291 -46.93 -13.42 -98.92
CA GLY A 291 -46.12 -14.62 -99.20
C GLY A 291 -46.96 -15.80 -99.70
N VAL A 292 -48.09 -16.07 -99.02
CA VAL A 292 -49.06 -17.11 -99.44
C VAL A 292 -49.67 -16.79 -100.82
N ALA A 293 -49.94 -15.51 -101.11
CA ALA A 293 -50.44 -15.09 -102.42
C ALA A 293 -49.38 -15.29 -103.53
N PHE A 294 -48.12 -14.93 -103.30
CA PHE A 294 -47.01 -15.17 -104.24
C PHE A 294 -46.76 -16.67 -104.49
N GLU A 295 -46.83 -17.51 -103.45
CA GLU A 295 -46.72 -18.96 -103.59
C GLU A 295 -47.87 -19.54 -104.44
N THR A 296 -49.09 -19.00 -104.26
CA THR A 296 -50.26 -19.35 -105.08
C THR A 296 -50.08 -18.94 -106.55
N VAL A 297 -49.60 -17.73 -106.81
CA VAL A 297 -49.30 -17.25 -108.18
C VAL A 297 -48.18 -18.08 -108.83
N SER A 298 -47.10 -18.37 -108.10
CA SER A 298 -45.99 -19.22 -108.57
C SER A 298 -46.48 -20.61 -108.99
N LYS A 299 -47.37 -21.21 -108.19
CA LYS A 299 -48.02 -22.49 -108.52
C LYS A 299 -48.89 -22.39 -109.78
N THR A 300 -49.66 -21.30 -109.94
CA THR A 300 -50.48 -21.06 -111.14
C THR A 300 -49.63 -20.86 -112.40
N ILE A 301 -48.53 -20.11 -112.32
CA ILE A 301 -47.59 -19.90 -113.45
C ILE A 301 -46.91 -21.21 -113.86
N ARG A 302 -46.45 -22.02 -112.89
CA ARG A 302 -45.91 -23.37 -113.16
C ARG A 302 -46.94 -24.27 -113.85
N GLN A 303 -48.22 -24.19 -113.47
CA GLN A 303 -49.30 -24.91 -114.15
C GLN A 303 -49.57 -24.36 -115.56
N LEU A 304 -49.55 -23.04 -115.76
CA LEU A 304 -49.71 -22.40 -117.06
C LEU A 304 -48.57 -22.78 -118.02
N LYS A 305 -47.31 -22.86 -117.53
CA LYS A 305 -46.17 -23.39 -118.30
C LYS A 305 -46.43 -24.81 -118.79
N ALA A 306 -46.86 -25.69 -117.89
CA ALA A 306 -47.15 -27.08 -118.21
C ALA A 306 -48.29 -27.26 -119.22
N GLU A 307 -49.32 -26.42 -119.19
CA GLU A 307 -50.38 -26.43 -120.22
C GLU A 307 -49.93 -25.79 -121.54
N SER A 308 -49.13 -24.71 -121.50
CA SER A 308 -48.60 -24.06 -122.70
C SER A 308 -47.73 -25.01 -123.53
N MET A 309 -46.85 -25.77 -122.88
CA MET A 309 -46.00 -26.77 -123.54
C MET A 309 -46.84 -27.86 -124.23
N LYS A 310 -47.91 -28.34 -123.61
CA LYS A 310 -48.83 -29.32 -124.26
C LYS A 310 -49.51 -28.73 -125.50
N ILE A 311 -49.90 -27.46 -125.45
CA ILE A 311 -50.47 -26.78 -126.63
C ILE A 311 -49.40 -26.64 -127.73
N GLY A 312 -48.14 -26.35 -127.36
CA GLY A 312 -46.99 -26.38 -128.27
C GLY A 312 -46.79 -27.73 -128.98
N GLU A 313 -46.88 -28.84 -128.25
CA GLU A 313 -46.84 -30.19 -128.82
C GLU A 313 -48.01 -30.43 -129.81
N ILE A 314 -49.23 -30.02 -129.44
CA ILE A 314 -50.42 -30.13 -130.29
C ILE A 314 -50.26 -29.31 -131.59
N VAL A 315 -49.84 -28.04 -131.50
CA VAL A 315 -49.65 -27.17 -132.67
C VAL A 315 -48.54 -27.70 -133.58
N THR A 316 -47.44 -28.21 -133.01
CA THR A 316 -46.38 -28.89 -133.77
C THR A 316 -46.90 -30.15 -134.47
N GLY A 317 -47.77 -30.92 -133.80
CA GLY A 317 -48.48 -32.07 -134.37
C GLY A 317 -49.39 -31.70 -135.54
N ILE A 318 -50.23 -30.68 -135.39
CA ILE A 318 -51.15 -30.20 -136.44
C ILE A 318 -50.37 -29.64 -137.63
N ARG A 319 -49.30 -28.85 -137.39
CA ARG A 319 -48.42 -28.36 -138.46
C ARG A 319 -47.85 -29.51 -139.28
N ARG A 320 -47.31 -30.55 -138.62
CA ARG A 320 -46.78 -31.75 -139.30
C ARG A 320 -47.85 -32.47 -140.12
N ILE A 321 -49.09 -32.57 -139.62
CA ILE A 321 -50.23 -33.12 -140.38
C ILE A 321 -50.54 -32.25 -141.60
N SER A 322 -50.52 -30.92 -141.45
CA SER A 322 -50.82 -29.97 -142.52
C SER A 322 -49.74 -29.99 -143.62
N ASP A 323 -48.46 -30.05 -143.25
CA ASP A 323 -47.35 -30.23 -144.19
C ASP A 323 -47.48 -31.56 -144.97
N GLN A 324 -47.80 -32.66 -144.29
CA GLN A 324 -48.07 -33.95 -144.95
C GLN A 324 -49.31 -33.89 -145.87
N THR A 325 -50.36 -33.20 -145.45
CA THR A 325 -51.59 -33.01 -146.24
C THR A 325 -51.31 -32.19 -147.50
N SER A 326 -50.48 -31.15 -147.42
CA SER A 326 -50.03 -30.36 -148.56
C SER A 326 -49.25 -31.20 -149.58
N ILE A 327 -48.36 -32.08 -149.12
CA ILE A 327 -47.61 -33.02 -149.98
C ILE A 327 -48.54 -34.07 -150.62
N LEU A 328 -49.48 -34.64 -149.85
CA LEU A 328 -50.46 -35.60 -150.37
C LEU A 328 -51.40 -34.96 -151.41
N ALA A 329 -51.84 -33.72 -151.16
CA ALA A 329 -52.67 -32.96 -152.08
C ALA A 329 -51.90 -32.59 -153.37
N LEU A 330 -50.62 -32.19 -153.26
CA LEU A 330 -49.74 -32.00 -154.42
C LEU A 330 -49.60 -33.29 -155.25
N ASN A 331 -49.37 -34.43 -154.61
CA ASN A 331 -49.30 -35.73 -155.30
C ASN A 331 -50.63 -36.08 -155.99
N ALA A 332 -51.78 -35.74 -155.39
CA ALA A 332 -53.10 -35.90 -156.00
C ALA A 332 -53.30 -34.96 -157.20
N THR A 333 -52.87 -33.68 -157.13
CA THR A 333 -52.91 -32.75 -158.27
C THR A 333 -52.03 -33.26 -159.42
N ILE A 334 -50.84 -33.80 -159.13
CA ILE A 334 -49.95 -34.39 -160.14
C ILE A 334 -50.59 -35.63 -160.79
N ALA A 335 -51.13 -36.55 -159.99
CA ALA A 335 -51.80 -37.75 -160.51
C ALA A 335 -53.02 -37.42 -161.39
N ALA A 336 -53.84 -36.45 -160.98
CA ALA A 336 -54.98 -35.97 -161.78
C ALA A 336 -54.55 -35.34 -163.13
N SER A 337 -53.31 -34.85 -163.22
CA SER A 337 -52.75 -34.23 -164.44
C SER A 337 -52.21 -35.24 -165.45
N GLN A 338 -52.17 -36.54 -165.12
CA GLN A 338 -51.58 -37.60 -165.95
C GLN A 338 -52.59 -38.61 -166.53
N SER A 339 -53.91 -38.43 -166.31
CA SER A 339 -54.93 -39.34 -166.83
C SER A 339 -55.38 -38.98 -168.26
N GLU A 340 -55.67 -40.01 -169.08
CA GLU A 340 -56.02 -39.84 -170.49
C GLU A 340 -57.37 -39.12 -170.73
N HIS A 341 -58.19 -38.95 -169.68
CA HIS A 341 -59.42 -38.16 -169.68
C HIS A 341 -59.45 -37.23 -168.44
N PRO A 342 -58.97 -35.98 -168.54
CA PRO A 342 -58.81 -35.11 -167.37
C PRO A 342 -60.13 -34.50 -166.89
N ASP A 343 -60.65 -35.00 -165.77
CA ASP A 343 -61.74 -34.38 -165.03
C ASP A 343 -61.21 -33.20 -164.19
N ARG A 344 -61.45 -31.98 -164.69
CA ARG A 344 -61.03 -30.72 -164.05
C ARG A 344 -61.59 -30.54 -162.63
N SER A 345 -62.67 -31.23 -162.27
CA SER A 345 -63.31 -31.14 -160.95
C SER A 345 -62.36 -31.57 -159.82
N PHE A 346 -61.64 -32.69 -160.02
CA PHE A 346 -60.74 -33.26 -159.01
C PHE A 346 -59.48 -32.42 -158.80
N GLN A 347 -58.95 -31.85 -159.89
CA GLN A 347 -57.75 -31.00 -159.86
C GLN A 347 -57.99 -29.72 -159.05
N VAL A 348 -59.18 -29.11 -159.17
CA VAL A 348 -59.59 -27.94 -158.38
C VAL A 348 -59.72 -28.29 -156.89
N ILE A 349 -60.29 -29.45 -156.55
CA ILE A 349 -60.42 -29.89 -155.15
C ILE A 349 -59.05 -30.20 -154.52
N ALA A 350 -58.17 -30.91 -155.23
CA ALA A 350 -56.82 -31.22 -154.75
C ALA A 350 -56.00 -29.94 -154.51
N GLU A 351 -56.04 -28.99 -155.44
CA GLU A 351 -55.33 -27.71 -155.27
C GLU A 351 -55.96 -26.86 -154.15
N LYS A 352 -57.29 -26.91 -153.94
CA LYS A 352 -57.94 -26.22 -152.81
C LYS A 352 -57.61 -26.84 -151.46
N ILE A 353 -57.48 -28.17 -151.38
CA ILE A 353 -57.00 -28.87 -150.17
C ILE A 353 -55.54 -28.51 -149.89
N ARG A 354 -54.71 -28.45 -150.94
CA ARG A 354 -53.30 -28.02 -150.83
C ARG A 354 -53.20 -26.57 -150.36
N GLU A 355 -54.00 -25.67 -150.90
CA GLU A 355 -54.10 -24.27 -150.47
C GLU A 355 -54.51 -24.18 -149.00
N LEU A 356 -55.57 -24.88 -148.57
CA LEU A 356 -55.96 -24.94 -147.15
C LEU A 356 -54.88 -25.55 -146.25
N ALA A 357 -54.15 -26.56 -146.70
CA ALA A 357 -53.08 -27.20 -145.93
C ALA A 357 -51.83 -26.31 -145.81
N ILE A 358 -51.49 -25.55 -146.86
CA ILE A 358 -50.45 -24.51 -146.80
C ILE A 358 -50.90 -23.39 -145.86
N THR A 359 -52.13 -22.88 -146.00
CA THR A 359 -52.68 -21.86 -145.09
C THR A 359 -52.69 -22.35 -143.64
N SER A 360 -53.11 -23.59 -143.39
CA SER A 360 -53.13 -24.20 -142.06
C SER A 360 -51.73 -24.45 -141.51
N SER A 361 -50.74 -24.83 -142.32
CA SER A 361 -49.33 -24.92 -141.88
C SER A 361 -48.77 -23.53 -141.53
N ILE A 362 -49.08 -22.50 -142.32
CA ILE A 362 -48.70 -21.11 -142.03
C ILE A 362 -49.36 -20.65 -140.72
N SER A 363 -50.66 -20.82 -140.54
CA SER A 363 -51.35 -20.45 -139.30
C SER A 363 -50.90 -21.27 -138.08
N MET A 364 -50.47 -22.53 -138.26
CA MET A 364 -49.88 -23.31 -137.17
C MET A 364 -48.43 -22.92 -136.88
N LYS A 365 -47.69 -22.40 -137.87
CA LYS A 365 -46.40 -21.74 -137.63
C LYS A 365 -46.61 -20.45 -136.85
N GLU A 366 -47.55 -19.59 -137.25
CA GLU A 366 -47.89 -18.36 -136.53
C GLU A 366 -48.37 -18.66 -135.10
N ALA A 367 -49.21 -19.68 -134.91
CA ALA A 367 -49.61 -20.15 -133.58
C ALA A 367 -48.42 -20.70 -132.77
N GLY A 368 -47.48 -21.39 -133.41
CA GLY A 368 -46.25 -21.87 -132.78
C GLY A 368 -45.33 -20.72 -132.36
N ASP A 369 -45.14 -19.72 -133.22
CA ASP A 369 -44.35 -18.52 -132.93
C ASP A 369 -45.00 -17.72 -131.77
N VAL A 370 -46.34 -17.64 -131.71
CA VAL A 370 -47.09 -17.07 -130.57
C VAL A 370 -46.94 -17.90 -129.29
N LEU A 371 -46.96 -19.24 -129.38
CA LEU A 371 -46.75 -20.13 -128.23
C LEU A 371 -45.33 -20.03 -127.68
N THR A 372 -44.30 -19.97 -128.55
CA THR A 372 -42.92 -19.71 -128.11
C THR A 372 -42.78 -18.35 -127.43
N GLY A 373 -43.50 -17.33 -127.92
CA GLY A 373 -43.61 -16.04 -127.24
C GLY A 373 -44.30 -16.14 -125.88
N MET A 374 -45.35 -16.95 -125.76
CA MET A 374 -46.09 -17.18 -124.51
C MET A 374 -45.29 -18.00 -123.50
N GLU A 375 -44.59 -19.05 -123.91
CA GLU A 375 -43.66 -19.82 -123.07
C GLU A 375 -42.56 -18.93 -122.52
N LYS A 376 -41.97 -18.06 -123.36
CA LYS A 376 -40.99 -17.08 -122.87
C LYS A 376 -41.59 -16.13 -121.84
N LEU A 377 -42.78 -15.56 -122.10
CA LEU A 377 -43.44 -14.66 -121.13
C LEU A 377 -43.82 -15.37 -119.82
N VAL A 378 -44.10 -16.67 -119.87
CA VAL A 378 -44.37 -17.51 -118.69
C VAL A 378 -43.09 -17.81 -117.91
N ASP A 379 -41.95 -17.96 -118.58
CA ASP A 379 -40.64 -18.15 -117.95
C ASP A 379 -40.10 -16.86 -117.34
N ASP A 380 -40.11 -15.75 -118.10
CA ASP A 380 -39.82 -14.41 -117.59
C ASP A 380 -40.73 -14.10 -116.37
N GLY A 381 -42.02 -14.47 -116.45
CA GLY A 381 -42.97 -14.33 -115.35
C GLY A 381 -42.76 -15.29 -114.18
N HIS A 382 -42.12 -16.45 -114.37
CA HIS A 382 -41.77 -17.35 -113.27
C HIS A 382 -40.59 -16.80 -112.47
N GLU A 383 -39.55 -16.33 -113.16
CA GLU A 383 -38.34 -15.74 -112.56
C GLU A 383 -38.71 -14.51 -111.71
N ILE A 384 -39.51 -13.59 -112.26
CA ILE A 384 -40.02 -12.41 -111.54
C ILE A 384 -40.79 -12.78 -110.26
N ILE A 385 -41.59 -13.86 -110.30
CA ILE A 385 -42.40 -14.29 -109.14
C ILE A 385 -41.57 -15.06 -108.11
N GLU A 386 -40.50 -15.73 -108.52
CA GLU A 386 -39.54 -16.34 -107.58
C GLU A 386 -38.70 -15.25 -106.86
N GLU A 387 -38.17 -14.27 -107.60
CA GLU A 387 -37.47 -13.11 -107.04
C GLU A 387 -38.37 -12.32 -106.08
N ALA A 388 -39.60 -12.00 -106.49
CA ALA A 388 -40.58 -11.35 -105.62
C ALA A 388 -40.92 -12.18 -104.37
N GLY A 389 -40.96 -13.51 -104.49
CA GLY A 389 -41.14 -14.44 -103.38
C GLY A 389 -40.00 -14.38 -102.36
N ASP A 390 -38.75 -14.27 -102.81
CA ASP A 390 -37.58 -14.11 -101.94
C ASP A 390 -37.54 -12.74 -101.25
N VAL A 391 -37.90 -11.67 -101.96
CA VAL A 391 -38.06 -10.33 -101.36
C VAL A 391 -39.10 -10.36 -100.24
N VAL A 392 -40.24 -11.02 -100.44
CA VAL A 392 -41.28 -11.17 -99.40
C VAL A 392 -40.80 -12.04 -98.23
N ARG A 393 -40.11 -13.16 -98.49
CA ARG A 393 -39.49 -13.98 -97.42
C ARG A 393 -38.52 -13.17 -96.56
N SER A 394 -37.64 -12.37 -97.20
CA SER A 394 -36.73 -11.46 -96.51
C SER A 394 -37.49 -10.41 -95.69
N GLY A 395 -38.59 -9.87 -96.24
CA GLY A 395 -39.49 -8.94 -95.55
C GLY A 395 -40.08 -9.53 -94.25
N VAL A 396 -40.55 -10.78 -94.26
CA VAL A 396 -41.06 -11.45 -93.03
C VAL A 396 -39.98 -11.51 -91.94
N VAL A 397 -38.73 -11.85 -92.30
CA VAL A 397 -37.61 -11.92 -91.35
C VAL A 397 -37.30 -10.54 -90.76
N GLN A 398 -37.28 -9.49 -91.58
CA GLN A 398 -37.03 -8.12 -91.13
C GLN A 398 -38.13 -7.61 -90.19
N VAL A 399 -39.41 -7.86 -90.51
CA VAL A 399 -40.55 -7.44 -89.68
C VAL A 399 -40.55 -8.17 -88.33
N ARG A 400 -40.24 -9.47 -88.29
CA ARG A 400 -40.08 -10.21 -87.02
C ARG A 400 -38.87 -9.73 -86.20
N GLY A 401 -37.79 -9.28 -86.85
CA GLY A 401 -36.66 -8.63 -86.18
C GLY A 401 -37.06 -7.30 -85.52
N ALA A 402 -37.91 -6.50 -86.18
CA ALA A 402 -38.48 -5.30 -85.60
C ALA A 402 -39.46 -5.61 -84.45
N GLU A 403 -40.27 -6.66 -84.57
CA GLU A 403 -41.18 -7.14 -83.51
C GLU A 403 -40.38 -7.46 -82.22
N SER A 404 -39.36 -8.32 -82.32
CA SER A 404 -38.52 -8.67 -81.18
C SER A 404 -37.77 -7.47 -80.59
N SER A 405 -37.35 -6.51 -81.42
CA SER A 405 -36.69 -5.28 -80.95
C SER A 405 -37.65 -4.40 -80.14
N LEU A 406 -38.92 -4.31 -80.54
CA LEU A 406 -39.95 -3.55 -79.82
C LEU A 406 -40.41 -4.25 -78.54
N GLU A 407 -40.50 -5.59 -78.53
CA GLU A 407 -40.71 -6.37 -77.30
C GLU A 407 -39.61 -6.12 -76.27
N ASN A 408 -38.35 -6.15 -76.71
CA ASN A 408 -37.21 -5.83 -75.84
C ASN A 408 -37.30 -4.41 -75.29
N ILE A 409 -37.68 -3.40 -76.09
CA ILE A 409 -37.86 -2.02 -75.61
C ILE A 409 -38.95 -1.98 -74.53
N VAL A 410 -40.12 -2.57 -74.75
CA VAL A 410 -41.21 -2.61 -73.75
C VAL A 410 -40.73 -3.24 -72.43
N GLN A 411 -39.98 -4.35 -72.50
CA GLN A 411 -39.43 -5.01 -71.29
C GLN A 411 -38.38 -4.15 -70.57
N HIS A 412 -37.51 -3.45 -71.31
CA HIS A 412 -36.53 -2.54 -70.71
C HIS A 412 -37.21 -1.33 -70.07
N MET A 413 -38.25 -0.76 -70.69
CA MET A 413 -38.99 0.36 -70.11
C MET A 413 -39.70 -0.03 -68.80
N GLN A 414 -40.28 -1.23 -68.73
CA GLN A 414 -40.82 -1.75 -67.47
C GLN A 414 -39.73 -1.87 -66.38
N SER A 415 -38.56 -2.40 -66.73
CA SER A 415 -37.43 -2.48 -65.77
C SER A 415 -36.94 -1.10 -65.32
N VAL A 416 -37.04 -0.05 -66.15
CA VAL A 416 -36.74 1.33 -65.75
C VAL A 416 -37.75 1.83 -64.72
N VAL A 417 -39.05 1.60 -64.93
CA VAL A 417 -40.12 1.93 -63.95
C VAL A 417 -39.88 1.21 -62.62
N ASP A 418 -39.62 -0.10 -62.66
CA ASP A 418 -39.36 -0.90 -61.45
C ASP A 418 -38.13 -0.38 -60.66
N ASN A 419 -37.07 0.03 -61.34
CA ASN A 419 -35.88 0.62 -60.71
C ASN A 419 -36.17 2.00 -60.09
N ILE A 420 -37.07 2.79 -60.68
CA ILE A 420 -37.45 4.12 -60.16
C ILE A 420 -38.30 4.00 -58.89
N ALA A 421 -39.10 2.94 -58.75
CA ALA A 421 -39.78 2.63 -57.50
C ALA A 421 -38.79 2.41 -56.34
N ILE A 422 -37.68 1.69 -56.59
CA ILE A 422 -36.60 1.49 -55.60
C ILE A 422 -35.92 2.82 -55.24
N VAL A 423 -35.60 3.66 -56.23
CA VAL A 423 -35.03 5.00 -55.98
C VAL A 423 -36.00 5.85 -55.14
N SER A 424 -37.29 5.79 -55.44
CA SER A 424 -38.32 6.54 -54.71
C SER A 424 -38.38 6.12 -53.24
N GLN A 425 -38.39 4.81 -52.94
CA GLN A 425 -38.31 4.28 -51.58
C GLN A 425 -37.04 4.77 -50.86
N ALA A 426 -35.87 4.67 -51.48
CA ALA A 426 -34.62 5.14 -50.89
C ALA A 426 -34.66 6.66 -50.58
N THR A 427 -35.28 7.49 -51.43
CA THR A 427 -35.45 8.93 -51.12
C THR A 427 -36.40 9.20 -49.95
N GLU A 428 -37.30 8.28 -49.62
CA GLU A 428 -38.20 8.40 -48.47
C GLU A 428 -37.45 8.07 -47.17
N GLU A 429 -36.69 6.98 -47.15
CA GLU A 429 -35.77 6.61 -46.06
C GLU A 429 -34.74 7.72 -45.77
N HIS A 430 -34.20 8.37 -46.82
CA HIS A 430 -33.28 9.50 -46.67
C HIS A 430 -33.94 10.75 -46.05
N VAL A 431 -35.24 11.02 -46.28
CA VAL A 431 -35.95 12.12 -45.60
C VAL A 431 -36.13 11.82 -44.12
N GLU A 432 -36.46 10.59 -43.74
CA GLU A 432 -36.55 10.19 -42.33
C GLU A 432 -35.20 10.34 -41.63
N GLY A 433 -34.11 9.89 -42.27
CA GLY A 433 -32.74 10.08 -41.78
C GLY A 433 -32.38 11.56 -41.58
N SER A 434 -32.65 12.40 -42.58
CA SER A 434 -32.43 13.86 -42.52
C SER A 434 -33.15 14.49 -41.31
N ALA A 435 -34.43 14.15 -41.13
CA ALA A 435 -35.24 14.65 -40.02
C ALA A 435 -34.75 14.18 -38.64
N GLN A 436 -34.17 12.97 -38.54
CA GLN A 436 -33.54 12.49 -37.30
C GLN A 436 -32.24 13.24 -36.98
N ILE A 437 -31.39 13.48 -37.98
CA ILE A 437 -30.15 14.26 -37.81
C ILE A 437 -30.50 15.69 -37.38
N ASN A 438 -31.48 16.35 -38.01
CA ASN A 438 -31.94 17.69 -37.62
C ASN A 438 -32.37 17.75 -36.14
N LYS A 439 -33.15 16.78 -35.67
CA LYS A 439 -33.54 16.65 -34.23
C LYS A 439 -32.35 16.38 -33.30
N ALA A 440 -31.26 15.77 -33.78
CA ALA A 440 -30.03 15.63 -33.02
C ALA A 440 -29.27 16.96 -32.95
N THR A 441 -29.07 17.63 -34.08
CA THR A 441 -28.43 18.95 -34.20
C THR A 441 -29.12 20.00 -33.32
N GLN A 442 -30.46 20.04 -33.30
CA GLN A 442 -31.23 20.92 -32.42
C GLN A 442 -30.97 20.65 -30.93
N ARG A 443 -30.85 19.39 -30.52
CA ARG A 443 -30.52 19.03 -29.12
C ARG A 443 -29.10 19.46 -28.75
N VAL A 444 -28.13 19.26 -29.64
CA VAL A 444 -26.75 19.75 -29.42
C VAL A 444 -26.73 21.27 -29.32
N SER A 445 -27.51 22.00 -30.13
CA SER A 445 -27.64 23.46 -30.04
C SER A 445 -28.15 23.94 -28.68
N ILE A 446 -29.17 23.27 -28.13
CA ILE A 446 -29.70 23.59 -26.78
C ILE A 446 -28.63 23.30 -25.72
N MET A 447 -27.95 22.15 -25.80
CA MET A 447 -26.87 21.80 -24.87
C MET A 447 -25.70 22.80 -24.92
N THR A 448 -25.34 23.33 -26.10
CA THR A 448 -24.30 24.38 -26.18
C THR A 448 -24.71 25.68 -25.51
N GLU A 449 -25.99 26.05 -25.58
CA GLU A 449 -26.51 27.26 -24.93
C GLU A 449 -26.56 27.08 -23.40
N GLU A 450 -26.97 25.90 -22.92
CA GLU A 450 -26.94 25.52 -21.50
C GLU A 450 -25.50 25.51 -20.93
N ILE A 451 -24.53 24.94 -21.67
CA ILE A 451 -23.12 24.92 -21.26
C ILE A 451 -22.56 26.35 -21.16
N ALA A 452 -22.88 27.24 -22.11
CA ALA A 452 -22.42 28.62 -22.08
C ALA A 452 -22.95 29.40 -20.86
N GLU A 453 -24.24 29.26 -20.51
CA GLU A 453 -24.83 29.87 -19.32
C GLU A 453 -24.26 29.27 -18.01
N LEU A 454 -23.96 27.96 -17.99
CA LEU A 454 -23.27 27.32 -16.85
C LEU A 454 -21.84 27.84 -16.67
N MET A 455 -21.05 27.98 -17.75
CA MET A 455 -19.69 28.55 -17.69
C MET A 455 -19.69 29.98 -17.18
N LYS A 456 -20.67 30.79 -17.59
CA LYS A 456 -20.85 32.16 -17.08
C LYS A 456 -21.12 32.18 -15.58
N ARG A 457 -22.05 31.35 -15.07
CA ARG A 457 -22.32 31.24 -13.62
C ARG A 457 -21.13 30.70 -12.83
N GLN A 458 -20.35 29.79 -13.43
CA GLN A 458 -19.11 29.31 -12.83
C GLN A 458 -18.09 30.45 -12.69
N SER A 459 -17.91 31.28 -13.72
CA SER A 459 -17.06 32.47 -13.65
C SER A 459 -17.51 33.47 -12.58
N GLU A 460 -18.82 33.73 -12.45
CA GLU A 460 -19.38 34.59 -11.39
C GLU A 460 -19.13 33.99 -9.98
N THR A 461 -19.21 32.66 -9.86
CA THR A 461 -18.95 31.94 -8.61
C THR A 461 -17.49 32.02 -8.20
N VAL A 462 -16.55 31.81 -9.13
CA VAL A 462 -15.11 31.93 -8.88
C VAL A 462 -14.73 33.35 -8.45
N LEU A 463 -15.30 34.38 -9.08
CA LEU A 463 -15.09 35.77 -8.67
C LEU A 463 -15.55 36.02 -7.21
N SER A 464 -16.67 35.40 -6.80
CA SER A 464 -17.17 35.47 -5.42
C SER A 464 -16.28 34.72 -4.43
N VAL A 465 -15.66 33.61 -4.84
CA VAL A 465 -14.68 32.88 -4.01
C VAL A 465 -13.42 33.72 -3.82
N ASN A 466 -12.81 34.25 -4.88
CA ASN A 466 -11.63 35.12 -4.78
C ASN A 466 -11.88 36.31 -3.83
N THR A 467 -13.02 36.99 -3.98
CA THR A 467 -13.40 38.10 -3.08
C THR A 467 -13.47 37.69 -1.60
N LYS A 468 -13.83 36.44 -1.30
CA LYS A 468 -13.84 35.90 0.08
C LYS A 468 -12.44 35.46 0.54
N THR A 469 -11.63 34.93 -0.37
CA THR A 469 -10.22 34.60 -0.11
C THR A 469 -9.41 35.86 0.26
N ASP A 470 -9.59 36.95 -0.48
CA ASP A 470 -9.02 38.28 -0.15
C ASP A 470 -9.43 38.73 1.26
N TYR A 471 -10.72 38.56 1.61
CA TYR A 471 -11.23 38.90 2.93
C TYR A 471 -10.64 38.02 4.05
N ILE A 472 -10.38 36.73 3.79
CA ILE A 472 -9.64 35.85 4.71
C ILE A 472 -8.20 36.35 4.89
N GLY A 473 -7.53 36.80 3.81
CA GLY A 473 -6.20 37.42 3.89
C GLY A 473 -6.18 38.64 4.82
N LEU A 474 -7.17 39.53 4.70
CA LEU A 474 -7.32 40.69 5.58
C LEU A 474 -7.61 40.31 7.04
N LEU A 475 -8.41 39.27 7.29
CA LEU A 475 -8.67 38.75 8.64
C LEU A 475 -7.42 38.13 9.28
N VAL A 476 -6.60 37.41 8.50
CA VAL A 476 -5.34 36.83 8.96
C VAL A 476 -4.38 37.93 9.42
N GLU A 477 -4.21 38.99 8.63
CA GLU A 477 -3.29 40.09 9.01
C GLU A 477 -3.81 40.87 10.22
N SER A 478 -5.12 41.17 10.29
CA SER A 478 -5.71 41.84 11.45
C SER A 478 -5.59 41.02 12.74
N MET A 479 -5.76 39.69 12.66
CA MET A 479 -5.56 38.81 13.82
C MET A 479 -4.09 38.68 14.22
N LYS A 480 -3.15 38.79 13.27
CA LYS A 480 -1.70 38.81 13.55
C LYS A 480 -1.27 40.08 14.28
N GLU A 481 -1.84 41.23 13.92
CA GLU A 481 -1.69 42.49 14.67
C GLU A 481 -2.23 42.34 16.11
N LEU A 482 -3.46 41.84 16.27
CA LEU A 482 -4.08 41.61 17.58
C LEU A 482 -3.28 40.64 18.47
N THR A 483 -2.78 39.54 17.90
CA THR A 483 -1.95 38.56 18.62
C THR A 483 -0.63 39.19 19.07
N THR A 484 -0.03 40.05 18.23
CA THR A 484 1.18 40.82 18.57
C THR A 484 0.92 41.82 19.71
N GLU A 485 -0.20 42.55 19.67
CA GLU A 485 -0.59 43.49 20.73
C GLU A 485 -0.89 42.76 22.05
N GLN A 486 -1.57 41.61 21.97
CA GLN A 486 -1.87 40.76 23.13
C GLN A 486 -0.59 40.20 23.76
N ASN A 487 0.36 39.71 22.97
CA ASN A 487 1.67 39.27 23.47
C ASN A 487 2.43 40.42 24.18
N GLY A 488 2.36 41.64 23.64
CA GLY A 488 2.91 42.83 24.31
C GLY A 488 2.24 43.17 25.65
N LYS A 489 0.92 42.94 25.79
CA LYS A 489 0.17 43.12 27.05
C LYS A 489 0.48 42.00 28.05
N VAL A 490 0.52 40.75 27.60
CA VAL A 490 0.86 39.57 28.40
C VAL A 490 2.30 39.63 28.92
N GLY A 491 3.25 40.11 28.12
CA GLY A 491 4.63 40.37 28.56
C GLY A 491 4.71 41.33 29.76
N LYS A 492 3.95 42.44 29.72
CA LYS A 492 3.86 43.38 30.85
C LYS A 492 3.21 42.76 32.09
N LEU A 493 2.17 41.93 31.91
CA LEU A 493 1.55 41.18 33.01
C LEU A 493 2.51 40.14 33.62
N LEU A 494 3.30 39.45 32.81
CA LEU A 494 4.34 38.53 33.28
C LEU A 494 5.39 39.27 34.13
N ASP A 495 5.78 40.48 33.75
CA ASP A 495 6.73 41.28 34.53
C ASP A 495 6.12 41.81 35.84
N TYR A 496 4.88 42.32 35.82
CA TYR A 496 4.17 42.67 37.07
C TYR A 496 3.96 41.47 37.99
N MET A 497 3.66 40.28 37.46
CA MET A 497 3.50 39.06 38.27
C MET A 497 4.84 38.52 38.78
N LYS A 498 5.96 38.75 38.07
CA LYS A 498 7.30 38.51 38.62
C LYS A 498 7.61 39.46 39.78
N GLU A 499 7.26 40.74 39.66
CA GLU A 499 7.43 41.77 40.69
C GLU A 499 6.57 41.46 41.93
N ILE A 500 5.26 41.24 41.75
CA ILE A 500 4.35 40.75 42.81
C ILE A 500 4.86 39.44 43.42
N GLY A 501 5.39 38.52 42.62
CA GLY A 501 6.01 37.28 43.11
C GLY A 501 7.29 37.54 43.93
N GLN A 502 8.09 38.56 43.60
CA GLN A 502 9.26 38.96 44.39
C GLN A 502 8.83 39.65 45.68
N ASP A 503 7.85 40.54 45.64
CA ASP A 503 7.35 41.26 46.81
C ASP A 503 6.53 40.37 47.74
N THR A 504 5.72 39.43 47.25
CA THR A 504 5.08 38.40 48.09
C THR A 504 6.11 37.46 48.69
N ARG A 505 7.17 37.04 47.98
CA ARG A 505 8.29 36.28 48.59
C ARG A 505 9.06 37.10 49.61
N LYS A 506 9.23 38.41 49.41
CA LYS A 506 9.89 39.32 50.35
C LYS A 506 9.01 39.57 51.58
N ALA A 507 7.71 39.79 51.41
CA ALA A 507 6.72 39.92 52.47
C ALA A 507 6.49 38.60 53.21
N LEU A 508 6.58 37.44 52.54
CA LEU A 508 6.55 36.12 53.17
C LEU A 508 7.85 35.85 53.91
N ARG A 509 9.01 36.28 53.41
CA ARG A 509 10.27 36.26 54.17
C ARG A 509 10.20 37.18 55.38
N GLN A 510 9.68 38.40 55.24
CA GLN A 510 9.51 39.34 56.34
C GLN A 510 8.44 38.87 57.34
N SER A 511 7.35 38.27 56.89
CA SER A 511 6.31 37.68 57.75
C SER A 511 6.80 36.40 58.42
N LYS A 512 7.53 35.53 57.71
CA LYS A 512 8.22 34.38 58.33
C LYS A 512 9.38 34.81 59.21
N GLU A 513 10.07 35.91 58.93
CA GLU A 513 11.08 36.49 59.83
C GLU A 513 10.42 37.10 61.04
N LEU A 514 9.32 37.84 60.90
CA LEU A 514 8.62 38.49 62.00
C LEU A 514 7.83 37.48 62.85
N SER A 515 7.27 36.43 62.23
CA SER A 515 6.73 35.24 62.87
C SER A 515 7.84 34.36 63.45
N MET A 516 9.02 34.23 62.82
CA MET A 516 10.20 33.65 63.48
C MET A 516 10.72 34.54 64.60
N HIS A 517 10.57 35.86 64.57
CA HIS A 517 10.96 36.75 65.66
C HIS A 517 9.93 36.66 66.77
N ASN A 518 8.63 36.64 66.46
CA ASN A 518 7.57 36.49 67.44
C ASN A 518 7.49 35.04 67.98
N GLN A 519 7.88 34.04 67.20
CA GLN A 519 8.08 32.65 67.63
C GLN A 519 9.46 32.46 68.26
N LYS A 520 10.48 33.29 67.98
CA LYS A 520 11.71 33.39 68.81
C LYS A 520 11.46 34.19 70.06
N ILE A 521 10.42 35.03 70.15
CA ILE A 521 10.01 35.74 71.36
C ILE A 521 9.11 34.82 72.18
N LEU A 522 8.07 34.21 71.61
CA LEU A 522 7.29 33.13 72.22
C LEU A 522 8.17 31.94 72.59
N ASN A 523 9.12 31.51 71.75
CA ASN A 523 10.07 30.48 72.14
C ASN A 523 11.24 31.04 72.94
N ALA A 524 11.54 32.34 73.02
CA ALA A 524 12.45 32.86 74.05
C ALA A 524 11.73 33.00 75.39
N ILE A 525 10.42 33.17 75.43
CA ILE A 525 9.61 33.29 76.64
C ILE A 525 9.19 31.89 77.12
N ARG A 526 8.75 31.01 76.22
CA ARG A 526 8.63 29.56 76.46
C ARG A 526 9.99 28.94 76.74
N ASN A 527 11.10 29.30 76.07
CA ASN A 527 12.42 28.86 76.54
C ASN A 527 12.76 29.52 77.87
N ILE A 528 12.65 30.82 78.10
CA ILE A 528 12.94 31.37 79.43
C ILE A 528 12.04 30.73 80.52
N ARG A 529 10.89 30.15 80.18
CA ARG A 529 10.07 29.30 81.05
C ARG A 529 10.48 27.81 81.09
N GLU A 530 10.93 27.24 79.97
CA GLU A 530 11.46 25.87 79.79
C GLU A 530 12.95 25.81 80.06
N VAL A 531 13.86 26.43 79.32
CA VAL A 531 15.21 26.83 79.81
C VAL A 531 15.22 27.51 81.20
N SER A 532 14.10 27.79 81.88
CA SER A 532 14.09 27.75 83.36
C SER A 532 13.71 26.38 83.96
N ASN A 533 12.48 25.87 83.79
CA ASN A 533 12.04 24.57 84.35
C ASN A 533 12.83 23.35 83.86
N HIS A 534 12.98 23.25 82.56
CA HIS A 534 13.90 22.42 81.81
C HIS A 534 15.34 22.92 81.67
N THR A 535 15.82 24.02 82.26
CA THR A 535 17.25 24.05 82.69
C THR A 535 17.40 23.34 84.00
N TYR A 536 16.55 23.68 84.97
CA TYR A 536 16.46 22.98 86.25
C TYR A 536 16.33 21.44 86.08
N ARG A 537 15.80 20.96 84.94
CA ARG A 537 15.83 19.54 84.52
C ARG A 537 16.93 19.19 83.49
N ASN A 538 17.17 19.97 82.43
CA ASN A 538 18.20 19.64 81.44
C ASN A 538 19.62 19.80 81.95
N THR A 539 19.90 20.46 83.08
CA THR A 539 21.20 20.29 83.73
C THR A 539 21.47 18.81 84.06
N ALA A 540 20.43 18.00 84.30
CA ALA A 540 20.55 16.55 84.45
C ALA A 540 20.45 15.76 83.13
N ILE A 541 19.90 16.33 82.04
CA ILE A 541 19.68 15.63 80.74
C ILE A 541 20.73 16.00 79.67
N LEU A 542 21.35 17.18 79.74
CA LEU A 542 22.50 17.57 78.91
C LEU A 542 23.70 16.63 79.12
N SER A 543 23.77 15.98 80.29
CA SER A 543 24.71 14.89 80.58
C SER A 543 24.47 13.62 79.75
N ASP A 544 23.24 13.36 79.32
CA ASP A 544 22.85 12.17 78.54
C ASP A 544 22.88 12.43 77.03
N SER A 545 22.39 13.59 76.58
CA SER A 545 22.27 13.91 75.15
C SER A 545 23.61 13.99 74.41
N ALA A 546 24.71 14.28 75.12
CA ALA A 546 26.05 14.28 74.55
C ALA A 546 26.45 12.91 73.93
N LEU A 547 25.94 11.80 74.47
CA LEU A 547 26.20 10.45 73.96
C LEU A 547 25.40 10.07 72.69
N SER A 548 24.38 10.83 72.31
CA SER A 548 23.49 10.47 71.19
C SER A 548 23.89 11.09 69.85
N LEU A 549 24.66 12.18 69.87
CA LEU A 549 25.09 12.89 68.65
C LEU A 549 26.03 12.07 67.76
N GLU A 550 26.70 11.06 68.33
CA GLU A 550 27.73 10.23 67.72
C GLU A 550 27.20 9.30 66.61
N LYS A 551 25.94 8.86 66.68
CA LYS A 551 25.41 7.76 65.83
C LYS A 551 24.86 8.20 64.47
N PHE A 552 24.52 9.48 64.27
CA PHE A 552 23.69 9.90 63.14
C PHE A 552 24.48 10.12 61.83
N GLY A 553 25.81 10.30 61.91
CA GLY A 553 26.65 10.59 60.73
C GLY A 553 26.78 9.43 59.73
N TRP A 554 26.55 8.19 60.16
CA TRP A 554 26.92 6.98 59.41
C TRP A 554 26.04 6.66 58.18
N HIS A 555 24.82 7.20 58.10
CA HIS A 555 23.82 6.73 57.12
C HIS A 555 23.72 7.53 55.82
N LEU A 556 24.29 8.74 55.74
CA LEU A 556 24.02 9.67 54.64
C LEU A 556 24.86 9.40 53.37
N GLU A 557 25.98 8.70 53.51
CA GLU A 557 27.04 8.59 52.48
C GLU A 557 26.70 7.60 51.34
N ASN A 558 25.86 6.59 51.59
CA ASN A 558 25.73 5.42 50.71
C ASN A 558 24.79 5.54 49.49
N ARG A 559 24.00 6.60 49.31
CA ARG A 559 22.88 6.60 48.33
C ARG A 559 23.10 7.34 47.00
N LEU A 560 24.22 8.04 46.79
CA LEU A 560 24.32 9.07 45.73
C LEU A 560 25.00 8.66 44.40
N ASN A 561 25.34 7.37 44.17
CA ASN A 561 26.39 6.98 43.20
C ASN A 561 26.01 6.10 41.99
N THR A 562 24.74 5.91 41.59
CA THR A 562 24.39 4.92 40.53
C THR A 562 23.27 5.32 39.55
N PHE A 563 23.61 5.58 38.27
CA PHE A 563 22.67 5.57 37.12
C PHE A 563 23.40 5.38 35.77
N HIS A 564 23.04 4.39 34.94
CA HIS A 564 23.66 4.06 33.63
C HIS A 564 22.62 3.45 32.66
N LEU A 565 22.85 3.49 31.33
CA LEU A 565 22.04 2.77 30.32
C LEU A 565 22.46 1.28 30.22
N PRO A 566 21.52 0.32 30.11
CA PRO A 566 21.84 -1.11 30.12
C PRO A 566 22.31 -1.62 28.74
N SER A 567 23.25 -2.57 28.74
CA SER A 567 23.71 -3.29 27.54
C SER A 567 23.04 -4.67 27.44
N PRO A 568 22.81 -5.22 26.22
CA PRO A 568 22.22 -6.54 26.04
C PRO A 568 23.02 -7.63 26.74
N LYS A 569 22.33 -8.47 27.54
CA LYS A 569 22.92 -9.64 28.18
C LYS A 569 22.41 -10.92 27.49
N SER A 570 23.32 -11.69 26.92
CA SER A 570 23.00 -13.04 26.42
C SER A 570 22.79 -14.00 27.59
N GLY A 571 21.81 -14.90 27.47
CA GLY A 571 21.50 -15.93 28.45
C GLY A 571 20.01 -16.06 28.77
N GLY A 572 19.63 -17.16 29.40
CA GLY A 572 18.31 -17.38 30.00
C GLY A 572 17.32 -18.15 29.11
N THR A 573 16.17 -18.48 29.69
CA THR A 573 15.06 -19.17 29.00
C THR A 573 13.87 -18.23 28.88
N LEU A 574 13.49 -17.91 27.64
CA LEU A 574 12.30 -17.11 27.33
C LEU A 574 11.08 -18.02 27.24
N ARG A 575 10.03 -17.73 28.01
CA ARG A 575 8.77 -18.48 28.00
C ARG A 575 7.70 -17.65 27.29
N ILE A 576 7.14 -18.20 26.22
CA ILE A 576 6.12 -17.54 25.42
C ILE A 576 4.85 -18.40 25.45
N SER A 577 3.70 -17.76 25.61
CA SER A 577 2.40 -18.41 25.41
C SER A 577 1.54 -17.61 24.44
N GLY A 578 0.51 -18.26 23.93
CA GLY A 578 -0.52 -17.65 23.09
C GLY A 578 -0.30 -17.76 21.59
N PHE A 579 0.86 -18.26 21.15
CA PHE A 579 1.07 -18.76 19.78
C PHE A 579 0.36 -20.11 19.59
N SER A 580 0.05 -20.46 18.34
CA SER A 580 -0.64 -21.70 17.99
C SER A 580 0.04 -22.37 16.80
N LEU A 581 0.07 -23.70 16.83
CA LEU A 581 0.55 -24.55 15.75
C LEU A 581 -0.44 -25.74 15.64
N PRO A 582 -1.56 -25.59 14.88
CA PRO A 582 -2.64 -26.56 14.87
C PRO A 582 -2.31 -27.88 14.17
N HIS A 583 -1.26 -27.93 13.34
CA HIS A 583 -0.75 -29.16 12.73
C HIS A 583 0.40 -29.81 13.53
N ASP A 584 0.55 -31.12 13.42
CA ASP A 584 1.59 -31.94 14.06
C ASP A 584 2.96 -31.92 13.34
N LYS A 585 3.18 -30.94 12.46
CA LYS A 585 4.37 -30.81 11.60
C LYS A 585 5.20 -29.57 11.98
N LEU A 586 6.49 -29.59 11.63
CA LEU A 586 7.42 -28.45 11.71
C LEU A 586 7.99 -28.07 10.33
N ASP A 587 7.30 -28.50 9.28
CA ASP A 587 7.69 -28.31 7.88
C ASP A 587 7.25 -26.92 7.40
N PRO A 588 8.19 -26.03 6.99
CA PRO A 588 7.84 -24.69 6.56
C PRO A 588 7.03 -24.66 5.26
N LEU A 589 7.07 -25.73 4.46
CA LEU A 589 6.31 -25.85 3.20
C LEU A 589 4.89 -26.38 3.40
N ALA A 590 4.59 -26.97 4.57
CA ALA A 590 3.28 -27.53 4.92
C ALA A 590 2.47 -26.65 5.89
N GLY A 591 3.03 -25.50 6.31
CA GLY A 591 2.28 -24.48 7.06
C GLY A 591 1.11 -23.95 6.24
N SER A 592 0.13 -23.35 6.93
CA SER A 592 -1.14 -22.91 6.33
C SER A 592 -1.58 -21.51 6.78
N THR A 593 -1.00 -20.96 7.85
CA THR A 593 -1.42 -19.69 8.45
C THR A 593 -0.24 -18.80 8.88
N VAL A 594 -0.49 -17.49 8.94
CA VAL A 594 0.46 -16.48 9.44
C VAL A 594 0.88 -16.71 10.91
N TYR A 595 0.08 -17.39 11.72
CA TYR A 595 0.44 -17.70 13.12
C TYR A 595 1.38 -18.91 13.21
N GLU A 596 1.25 -19.90 12.33
CA GLU A 596 2.23 -21.00 12.20
C GLU A 596 3.59 -20.46 11.73
N ALA A 597 3.58 -19.52 10.78
CA ALA A 597 4.78 -18.85 10.29
C ALA A 597 5.63 -18.21 11.40
N GLN A 598 5.00 -17.64 12.45
CA GLN A 598 5.69 -17.10 13.62
C GLN A 598 6.41 -18.18 14.45
N VAL A 599 5.82 -19.37 14.59
CA VAL A 599 6.45 -20.49 15.31
C VAL A 599 7.58 -21.08 14.48
N LEU A 600 7.34 -21.28 13.19
CA LEU A 600 8.30 -21.83 12.22
C LEU A 600 9.52 -20.92 12.02
N SER A 601 9.36 -19.59 12.16
CA SER A 601 10.48 -18.64 12.08
C SER A 601 11.51 -18.79 13.20
N LEU A 602 11.27 -19.58 14.25
CA LEU A 602 12.31 -19.92 15.23
C LEU A 602 13.34 -20.88 14.64
N LEU A 603 12.88 -21.81 13.80
CA LEU A 603 13.66 -22.89 13.20
C LEU A 603 14.16 -22.54 11.79
N HIS A 604 13.42 -21.71 11.06
CA HIS A 604 13.56 -21.53 9.60
C HIS A 604 13.77 -20.08 9.19
N ARG A 605 14.52 -19.88 8.09
CA ARG A 605 14.84 -18.56 7.49
C ARG A 605 14.77 -18.62 5.96
N GLY A 606 14.39 -17.51 5.35
CA GLY A 606 14.31 -17.32 3.90
C GLY A 606 15.52 -16.56 3.35
N LEU A 607 15.54 -16.31 2.04
CA LEU A 607 16.60 -15.55 1.38
C LEU A 607 16.67 -14.09 1.88
N VAL A 608 15.51 -13.50 2.14
CA VAL A 608 15.31 -12.11 2.54
C VAL A 608 14.22 -12.05 3.60
N ARG A 609 14.14 -10.92 4.29
CA ARG A 609 13.08 -10.65 5.27
C ARG A 609 12.65 -9.18 5.22
N TYR A 610 11.59 -8.86 5.93
CA TYR A 610 11.20 -7.46 6.16
C TYR A 610 11.83 -6.90 7.44
N ASP A 611 12.05 -5.59 7.49
CA ASP A 611 12.30 -4.83 8.72
C ASP A 611 10.97 -4.46 9.43
N PRO A 612 10.99 -3.82 10.61
CA PRO A 612 9.77 -3.38 11.31
C PRO A 612 8.96 -2.27 10.62
N LEU A 613 9.47 -1.69 9.52
CA LEU A 613 8.84 -0.65 8.71
C LEU A 613 8.39 -1.19 7.33
N PHE A 614 8.43 -2.52 7.15
CA PHE A 614 8.13 -3.22 5.90
C PHE A 614 9.06 -2.89 4.72
N ASN A 615 10.31 -2.49 4.98
CA ASN A 615 11.38 -2.50 3.97
C ASN A 615 11.99 -3.91 3.85
N LEU A 616 12.36 -4.32 2.63
CA LEU A 616 13.10 -5.56 2.40
C LEU A 616 14.56 -5.42 2.84
N GLU A 617 15.05 -6.35 3.66
CA GLU A 617 16.45 -6.43 4.10
C GLU A 617 17.08 -7.83 3.90
N PRO A 618 18.42 -7.91 3.83
CA PRO A 618 19.16 -9.17 3.69
C PRO A 618 18.93 -10.14 4.87
N ASP A 619 18.65 -11.41 4.58
CA ASP A 619 18.58 -12.48 5.57
C ASP A 619 19.65 -13.55 5.29
N LEU A 620 19.28 -14.75 4.82
CA LEU A 620 20.22 -15.79 4.40
C LEU A 620 21.04 -15.36 3.16
N ALA A 621 20.43 -14.61 2.25
CA ALA A 621 21.16 -13.87 1.22
C ALA A 621 21.65 -12.54 1.80
N HIS A 622 22.94 -12.27 1.70
CA HIS A 622 23.56 -11.03 2.19
C HIS A 622 23.38 -9.84 1.23
N SER A 623 23.04 -10.12 -0.04
CA SER A 623 22.71 -9.12 -1.06
C SER A 623 21.93 -9.77 -2.21
N TRP A 624 21.24 -8.94 -3.00
CA TRP A 624 20.66 -9.36 -4.27
C TRP A 624 20.69 -8.24 -5.30
N ASP A 625 20.71 -8.60 -6.58
CA ASP A 625 20.55 -7.69 -7.71
C ASP A 625 19.27 -8.02 -8.48
N VAL A 626 18.58 -6.99 -8.96
CA VAL A 626 17.42 -7.09 -9.86
C VAL A 626 17.79 -6.45 -11.20
N SER A 627 17.50 -7.13 -12.30
CA SER A 627 17.72 -6.57 -13.65
C SER A 627 16.81 -5.38 -13.95
N GLY A 628 17.25 -4.50 -14.85
CA GLY A 628 16.48 -3.30 -15.23
C GLY A 628 15.15 -3.58 -15.92
N ASP A 629 14.92 -4.80 -16.41
CA ASP A 629 13.63 -5.27 -16.94
C ASP A 629 12.75 -5.96 -15.89
N GLY A 630 13.22 -6.08 -14.64
CA GLY A 630 12.50 -6.70 -13.52
C GLY A 630 12.32 -8.22 -13.60
N ARG A 631 12.98 -8.93 -14.54
CA ARG A 631 12.78 -10.37 -14.75
C ARG A 631 13.82 -11.30 -14.13
N LYS A 632 14.99 -10.79 -13.74
CA LYS A 632 16.14 -11.59 -13.29
C LYS A 632 16.60 -11.12 -11.91
N TYR A 633 16.56 -12.02 -10.94
CA TYR A 633 16.92 -11.76 -9.54
C TYR A 633 18.09 -12.66 -9.18
N THR A 634 19.21 -12.09 -8.74
CA THR A 634 20.41 -12.87 -8.36
C THR A 634 20.73 -12.62 -6.90
N PHE A 635 20.61 -13.66 -6.06
CA PHE A 635 20.83 -13.62 -4.62
C PHE A 635 22.19 -14.24 -4.28
N ARG A 636 22.95 -13.59 -3.39
CA ARG A 636 24.22 -14.08 -2.87
C ARG A 636 24.05 -14.52 -1.43
N LEU A 637 24.18 -15.82 -1.18
CA LEU A 637 24.07 -16.48 0.12
C LEU A 637 25.28 -16.15 1.00
N ARG A 638 25.08 -16.22 2.31
CA ARG A 638 26.18 -16.09 3.28
C ARG A 638 27.05 -17.35 3.28
N GLU A 639 28.35 -17.19 3.02
CA GLU A 639 29.35 -18.27 3.09
C GLU A 639 29.42 -18.94 4.47
N ASN A 640 29.06 -18.23 5.55
CA ASN A 640 29.05 -18.74 6.92
C ASN A 640 27.68 -19.32 7.35
N ALA A 641 26.71 -19.48 6.44
CA ALA A 641 25.41 -20.02 6.78
C ALA A 641 25.39 -21.56 6.72
N VAL A 642 24.96 -22.16 7.82
CA VAL A 642 24.86 -23.60 8.03
C VAL A 642 23.46 -23.95 8.56
N PHE A 643 22.98 -25.15 8.22
CA PHE A 643 21.83 -25.76 8.88
C PHE A 643 22.19 -26.17 10.32
N HIS A 644 21.19 -26.47 11.16
CA HIS A 644 21.38 -26.84 12.58
C HIS A 644 22.25 -28.09 12.83
N ASN A 645 22.56 -28.88 11.80
CA ASN A 645 23.46 -30.02 11.83
C ASN A 645 24.93 -29.68 11.45
N GLY A 646 25.23 -28.41 11.10
CA GLY A 646 26.53 -27.95 10.62
C GLY A 646 26.76 -28.11 9.11
N GLN A 647 25.76 -28.56 8.33
CA GLN A 647 25.87 -28.62 6.87
C GLN A 647 25.83 -27.20 6.27
N PRO A 648 26.80 -26.82 5.40
CA PRO A 648 26.75 -25.54 4.67
C PRO A 648 25.51 -25.41 3.80
N ILE A 649 24.95 -24.20 3.74
CA ILE A 649 23.78 -23.89 2.90
C ILE A 649 24.25 -23.40 1.54
N THR A 650 23.76 -24.04 0.49
CA THR A 650 24.20 -23.79 -0.89
C THR A 650 23.04 -23.34 -1.79
N ALA A 651 23.36 -22.85 -2.98
CA ALA A 651 22.38 -22.56 -4.02
C ALA A 651 21.56 -23.81 -4.46
N ARG A 652 22.06 -25.03 -4.21
CA ARG A 652 21.31 -26.27 -4.49
C ARG A 652 20.18 -26.50 -3.50
N ASP A 653 20.39 -26.20 -2.22
CA ASP A 653 19.32 -26.32 -1.21
C ASP A 653 18.15 -25.37 -1.54
N VAL A 654 18.44 -24.19 -2.09
CA VAL A 654 17.42 -23.27 -2.62
C VAL A 654 16.66 -23.89 -3.79
N ILE A 655 17.34 -24.42 -4.81
CA ILE A 655 16.70 -25.08 -5.95
C ILE A 655 15.80 -26.24 -5.48
N SER A 656 16.34 -27.12 -4.63
CA SER A 656 15.62 -28.27 -4.08
C SER A 656 14.43 -27.88 -3.22
N THR A 657 14.52 -26.78 -2.45
CA THR A 657 13.38 -26.21 -1.72
C THR A 657 12.24 -25.82 -2.65
N PHE A 658 12.53 -25.08 -3.74
CA PHE A 658 11.50 -24.66 -4.70
C PHE A 658 10.97 -25.84 -5.54
N MET A 659 11.81 -26.84 -5.87
CA MET A 659 11.35 -28.08 -6.49
C MET A 659 10.47 -28.93 -5.55
N ARG A 660 10.67 -28.87 -4.23
CA ARG A 660 9.78 -29.49 -3.24
C ARG A 660 8.44 -28.76 -3.16
N LEU A 661 8.48 -27.43 -3.05
CA LEU A 661 7.33 -26.52 -2.97
C LEU A 661 6.37 -26.71 -4.16
N LEU A 662 6.95 -26.84 -5.36
CA LEU A 662 6.21 -26.93 -6.63
C LEU A 662 6.01 -28.37 -7.13
N SER A 663 6.32 -29.38 -6.32
CA SER A 663 6.20 -30.79 -6.72
C SER A 663 4.74 -31.21 -6.86
N PRO A 664 4.33 -31.91 -7.93
CA PRO A 664 2.98 -32.49 -8.02
C PRO A 664 2.69 -33.52 -6.92
N ASP A 665 3.72 -34.09 -6.30
CA ASP A 665 3.59 -35.06 -5.22
C ASP A 665 3.46 -34.42 -3.82
N PHE A 666 3.60 -33.09 -3.71
CA PHE A 666 3.53 -32.34 -2.44
C PHE A 666 2.56 -31.15 -2.56
N GLU A 667 1.41 -31.26 -1.90
CA GLU A 667 0.36 -30.22 -1.95
C GLU A 667 0.72 -29.02 -1.06
N CYS A 668 1.49 -28.07 -1.60
CA CYS A 668 1.76 -26.79 -0.95
C CYS A 668 0.69 -25.75 -1.32
N GLY A 669 -0.04 -25.22 -0.32
CA GLY A 669 -1.09 -24.22 -0.54
C GLY A 669 -0.62 -22.92 -1.20
N ALA A 670 0.66 -22.58 -1.07
CA ALA A 670 1.26 -21.38 -1.67
C ALA A 670 1.88 -21.61 -3.07
N ALA A 671 1.90 -22.84 -3.61
CA ALA A 671 2.59 -23.17 -4.86
C ALA A 671 2.23 -22.24 -6.04
N GLY A 672 0.95 -21.87 -6.16
CA GLY A 672 0.46 -21.00 -7.22
C GLY A 672 1.10 -19.60 -7.25
N MET A 673 1.58 -19.09 -6.11
CA MET A 673 2.20 -17.76 -6.01
C MET A 673 3.57 -17.71 -6.71
N TYR A 674 4.25 -18.85 -6.86
CA TYR A 674 5.58 -18.95 -7.45
C TYR A 674 5.56 -19.36 -8.94
N PHE A 675 4.38 -19.57 -9.53
CA PHE A 675 4.21 -19.90 -10.96
C PHE A 675 4.66 -18.82 -11.96
N VAL A 676 5.11 -17.66 -11.47
CA VAL A 676 5.73 -16.59 -12.28
C VAL A 676 7.19 -16.90 -12.65
N ILE A 677 7.85 -17.82 -11.95
CA ILE A 677 9.21 -18.28 -12.25
C ILE A 677 9.17 -19.19 -13.49
N GLU A 678 10.09 -19.00 -14.43
CA GLU A 678 10.09 -19.69 -15.71
C GLU A 678 10.13 -21.23 -15.56
N GLY A 679 9.25 -21.92 -16.29
CA GLY A 679 9.19 -23.39 -16.31
C GLY A 679 8.51 -24.06 -15.11
N THR A 680 8.18 -23.31 -14.04
CA THR A 680 7.53 -23.87 -12.84
C THR A 680 6.19 -24.54 -13.11
N ARG A 681 5.35 -23.96 -13.98
CA ARG A 681 4.06 -24.57 -14.38
C ARG A 681 4.28 -25.91 -15.09
N ALA A 682 5.30 -26.02 -15.96
CA ALA A 682 5.61 -27.27 -16.64
C ALA A 682 6.12 -28.35 -15.66
N PHE A 683 6.87 -27.94 -14.63
CA PHE A 683 7.31 -28.83 -13.56
C PHE A 683 6.14 -29.30 -12.68
N ALA A 684 5.30 -28.38 -12.18
CA ALA A 684 4.15 -28.70 -11.35
C ALA A 684 3.07 -29.54 -12.07
N GLU A 685 2.98 -29.44 -13.40
CA GLU A 685 2.11 -30.29 -14.23
C GLU A 685 2.76 -31.64 -14.62
N GLY A 686 3.97 -31.96 -14.11
CA GLY A 686 4.71 -33.19 -14.41
C GLY A 686 5.26 -33.29 -15.84
N LYS A 687 5.28 -32.17 -16.59
CA LYS A 687 5.74 -32.09 -17.99
C LYS A 687 7.24 -31.80 -18.11
N ALA A 688 7.86 -31.28 -17.06
CA ALA A 688 9.30 -31.04 -16.94
C ALA A 688 9.84 -31.72 -15.67
N LYS A 689 11.14 -32.08 -15.67
CA LYS A 689 11.81 -32.69 -14.51
C LYS A 689 12.50 -31.69 -13.59
N ASP A 690 12.75 -30.49 -14.10
CA ASP A 690 13.51 -29.42 -13.46
C ASP A 690 12.83 -28.08 -13.74
N ILE A 691 13.14 -27.05 -12.94
CA ILE A 691 12.61 -25.69 -13.11
C ILE A 691 13.67 -24.85 -13.83
N SER A 692 13.44 -24.50 -15.10
CA SER A 692 14.41 -23.73 -15.91
C SER A 692 14.69 -22.32 -15.36
N GLY A 693 13.73 -21.72 -14.67
CA GLY A 693 13.83 -20.40 -14.07
C GLY A 693 14.60 -20.31 -12.75
N ILE A 694 15.19 -21.39 -12.23
CA ILE A 694 16.02 -21.34 -11.01
C ILE A 694 17.37 -22.02 -11.30
N GLN A 695 18.47 -21.27 -11.16
CA GLN A 695 19.81 -21.78 -11.42
C GLN A 695 20.83 -21.35 -10.37
N ALA A 696 21.76 -22.25 -10.04
CA ALA A 696 22.95 -21.96 -9.27
C ALA A 696 24.04 -21.47 -10.23
N LEU A 697 24.50 -20.23 -10.06
CA LEU A 697 25.64 -19.69 -10.83
C LEU A 697 26.97 -20.19 -10.25
N ASP A 698 27.00 -20.38 -8.93
CA ASP A 698 28.06 -20.98 -8.14
C ASP A 698 27.45 -21.57 -6.84
N GLU A 699 28.29 -21.99 -5.89
CA GLU A 699 27.86 -22.64 -4.64
C GLU A 699 27.03 -21.72 -3.72
N HIS A 700 27.26 -20.40 -3.77
CA HIS A 700 26.57 -19.42 -2.92
C HIS A 700 25.79 -18.36 -3.72
N THR A 701 25.67 -18.48 -5.04
CA THR A 701 24.88 -17.57 -5.87
C THR A 701 23.74 -18.29 -6.58
N VAL A 702 22.50 -17.98 -6.19
CA VAL A 702 21.28 -18.49 -6.82
C VAL A 702 20.60 -17.39 -7.64
N GLN A 703 20.03 -17.75 -8.78
CA GLN A 703 19.33 -16.83 -9.67
C GLN A 703 17.95 -17.34 -10.03
N PHE A 704 16.97 -16.46 -9.92
CA PHE A 704 15.61 -16.65 -10.39
C PHE A 704 15.40 -15.86 -11.69
N MET A 705 14.72 -16.49 -12.66
CA MET A 705 14.28 -15.89 -13.91
C MET A 705 12.76 -16.03 -14.01
N LEU A 706 12.08 -14.90 -14.18
CA LEU A 706 10.63 -14.81 -14.22
C LEU A 706 10.12 -14.72 -15.65
N GLU A 707 8.95 -15.29 -15.95
CA GLU A 707 8.31 -15.17 -17.27
C GLU A 707 7.90 -13.72 -17.57
N LYS A 708 7.53 -12.97 -16.53
CA LYS A 708 7.17 -11.53 -16.55
C LYS A 708 7.79 -10.84 -15.32
N PRO A 709 8.09 -9.53 -15.37
CA PRO A 709 8.53 -8.82 -14.18
C PRO A 709 7.44 -8.82 -13.12
N LEU A 710 7.79 -9.02 -11.84
CA LEU A 710 6.81 -9.01 -10.74
C LEU A 710 7.32 -8.13 -9.60
N ALA A 711 6.63 -7.01 -9.36
CA ALA A 711 7.10 -5.92 -8.50
C ALA A 711 7.43 -6.35 -7.06
N PHE A 712 6.73 -7.36 -6.54
CA PHE A 712 6.86 -7.88 -5.18
C PHE A 712 7.46 -9.30 -5.12
N PHE A 713 8.11 -9.79 -6.18
CA PHE A 713 8.72 -11.13 -6.18
C PHE A 713 9.67 -11.36 -4.98
N THR A 714 10.52 -10.38 -4.66
CA THR A 714 11.39 -10.45 -3.48
C THR A 714 10.61 -10.52 -2.17
N GLY A 715 9.39 -9.96 -2.11
CA GLY A 715 8.48 -10.10 -0.96
C GLY A 715 7.92 -11.51 -0.80
N LEU A 716 7.63 -12.23 -1.90
CA LEU A 716 7.23 -13.64 -1.84
C LEU A 716 8.34 -14.55 -1.29
N LEU A 717 9.60 -14.12 -1.35
CA LEU A 717 10.75 -14.84 -0.80
C LEU A 717 10.98 -14.61 0.70
N THR A 718 10.17 -13.76 1.36
CA THR A 718 10.15 -13.63 2.82
C THR A 718 9.11 -14.53 3.49
N MET A 719 8.18 -15.12 2.71
CA MET A 719 7.15 -16.01 3.23
C MET A 719 7.78 -17.28 3.80
N THR A 720 7.21 -17.86 4.85
CA THR A 720 7.74 -19.11 5.45
C THR A 720 7.77 -20.27 4.44
N TYR A 721 6.86 -20.29 3.46
CA TYR A 721 6.91 -21.23 2.34
C TYR A 721 8.20 -21.13 1.50
N ALA A 722 8.88 -19.99 1.48
CA ALA A 722 10.17 -19.81 0.80
C ALA A 722 11.38 -19.99 1.75
N ALA A 723 11.18 -20.52 2.96
CA ALA A 723 12.27 -20.81 3.88
C ALA A 723 13.08 -22.03 3.40
N ILE A 724 14.40 -21.92 3.46
CA ILE A 724 15.30 -22.91 2.83
C ILE A 724 15.44 -24.14 3.72
N VAL A 725 15.18 -25.31 3.15
CA VAL A 725 15.32 -26.62 3.80
C VAL A 725 16.48 -27.41 3.18
N PRO A 726 17.09 -28.36 3.90
CA PRO A 726 18.17 -29.18 3.34
C PRO A 726 17.70 -30.00 2.13
N GLU A 727 18.56 -30.15 1.11
CA GLU A 727 18.29 -31.03 -0.05
C GLU A 727 17.86 -32.46 0.36
N THR A 728 18.39 -32.98 1.48
CA THR A 728 18.01 -34.31 2.00
C THR A 728 16.53 -34.44 2.38
N ASP A 729 15.86 -33.35 2.77
CA ASP A 729 14.44 -33.36 3.15
C ASP A 729 13.52 -33.25 1.92
N TYR A 730 14.04 -32.83 0.76
CA TYR A 730 13.39 -33.07 -0.54
C TYR A 730 13.50 -34.54 -0.96
N LEU A 731 14.69 -35.13 -0.83
CA LEU A 731 14.96 -36.53 -1.24
C LEU A 731 14.25 -37.60 -0.40
N ARG A 732 13.73 -37.26 0.79
CA ARG A 732 12.92 -38.15 1.65
C ARG A 732 11.46 -38.32 1.16
N GLY A 733 11.00 -37.46 0.26
CA GLY A 733 9.66 -37.52 -0.32
C GLY A 733 8.55 -36.91 0.55
N PRO A 734 7.29 -36.91 0.05
CA PRO A 734 6.23 -36.05 0.60
C PRO A 734 5.60 -36.49 1.92
N GLN A 735 5.83 -37.75 2.34
CA GLN A 735 5.09 -38.37 3.46
C GLN A 735 5.94 -38.63 4.72
N GLU A 736 7.25 -38.43 4.69
CA GLU A 736 8.07 -38.54 5.91
C GLU A 736 7.96 -37.28 6.77
N THR A 737 7.92 -37.46 8.10
CA THR A 737 7.86 -36.35 9.05
C THR A 737 9.12 -35.50 8.95
N PHE A 738 8.94 -34.24 8.53
CA PHE A 738 10.01 -33.26 8.42
C PHE A 738 10.85 -33.18 9.70
N SER A 739 12.17 -33.12 9.54
CA SER A 739 13.14 -33.38 10.61
C SER A 739 13.20 -32.30 11.71
N GLY A 740 12.52 -31.17 11.50
CA GLY A 740 12.64 -29.98 12.35
C GLY A 740 13.97 -29.24 12.21
N MET A 741 14.83 -29.69 11.27
CA MET A 741 16.11 -29.07 10.95
C MET A 741 15.89 -27.87 10.04
N GLY A 742 16.48 -26.74 10.39
CA GLY A 742 16.45 -25.54 9.56
C GLY A 742 17.74 -24.74 9.68
N CYS A 743 17.64 -23.47 9.32
CA CYS A 743 18.72 -22.49 9.28
C CYS A 743 18.46 -21.26 10.17
N GLY A 744 17.40 -21.30 10.98
CA GLY A 744 16.98 -20.23 11.87
C GLY A 744 17.78 -20.11 13.17
N PRO A 745 17.51 -19.06 13.97
CA PRO A 745 18.28 -18.72 15.16
C PRO A 745 18.22 -19.76 16.29
N PHE A 746 17.23 -20.65 16.28
CA PHE A 746 17.08 -21.69 17.29
C PHE A 746 16.96 -23.08 16.65
N ALA A 747 17.56 -24.07 17.29
CA ALA A 747 17.49 -25.48 16.92
C ALA A 747 16.49 -26.24 17.82
N LEU A 748 15.79 -27.22 17.26
CA LEU A 748 14.80 -28.02 17.96
C LEU A 748 15.40 -28.80 19.16
N VAL A 749 14.66 -28.85 20.28
CA VAL A 749 14.97 -29.70 21.45
C VAL A 749 13.85 -30.69 21.73
N LEU A 750 12.60 -30.20 21.75
CA LEU A 750 11.40 -31.02 21.98
C LEU A 750 10.21 -30.39 21.25
N PHE A 751 9.38 -31.21 20.63
CA PHE A 751 8.07 -30.81 20.12
C PHE A 751 7.03 -31.84 20.54
N GLU A 752 6.03 -31.40 21.29
CA GLU A 752 4.82 -32.16 21.58
C GLU A 752 3.64 -31.41 20.93
N PRO A 753 3.06 -31.92 19.80
CA PRO A 753 1.95 -31.30 19.11
C PRO A 753 0.79 -30.92 20.05
N GLY A 754 0.31 -29.67 19.94
CA GLY A 754 -0.76 -29.13 20.77
C GLY A 754 -0.43 -29.00 22.27
N LYS A 755 0.85 -29.02 22.65
CA LYS A 755 1.29 -28.83 24.05
C LYS A 755 2.49 -27.90 24.21
N THR A 756 3.61 -28.19 23.55
CA THR A 756 4.82 -27.38 23.71
C THR A 756 5.81 -27.54 22.55
N LEU A 757 6.53 -26.46 22.28
CA LEU A 757 7.75 -26.47 21.48
C LEU A 757 8.89 -25.87 22.31
N THR A 758 9.95 -26.63 22.53
CA THR A 758 11.19 -26.13 23.14
C THR A 758 12.30 -26.10 22.10
N VAL A 759 12.93 -24.95 21.95
CA VAL A 759 14.09 -24.75 21.07
C VAL A 759 15.25 -24.13 21.86
N ARG A 760 16.48 -24.39 21.43
CA ARG A 760 17.72 -23.84 22.02
C ARG A 760 18.41 -22.93 21.01
N LYS A 761 19.20 -21.97 21.51
CA LYS A 761 20.09 -21.14 20.70
C LYS A 761 20.93 -22.00 19.75
N PHE A 762 21.05 -21.54 18.52
CA PHE A 762 22.02 -22.06 17.56
C PHE A 762 23.24 -21.13 17.55
N ASP A 763 24.36 -21.60 18.14
CA ASP A 763 25.56 -20.78 18.31
C ASP A 763 26.29 -20.46 17.00
N GLU A 764 26.05 -21.25 15.94
CA GLU A 764 26.57 -21.05 14.59
C GLU A 764 25.59 -20.26 13.70
N PHE A 765 24.57 -19.61 14.28
CA PHE A 765 23.66 -18.76 13.52
C PHE A 765 24.41 -17.61 12.84
N TYR A 766 24.16 -17.43 11.54
CA TYR A 766 24.98 -16.59 10.67
C TYR A 766 24.94 -15.09 10.94
N MET A 767 24.06 -14.63 11.85
CA MET A 767 24.00 -13.24 12.33
C MET A 767 24.80 -13.08 13.64
N PRO A 768 25.96 -12.39 13.62
CA PRO A 768 26.82 -12.28 14.80
C PRO A 768 26.11 -11.67 16.02
N GLY A 769 26.32 -12.29 17.19
CA GLY A 769 25.77 -11.82 18.45
C GLY A 769 24.30 -12.16 18.71
N ARG A 770 23.62 -12.87 17.79
CA ARG A 770 22.23 -13.33 17.92
C ARG A 770 22.13 -14.87 17.84
N PRO A 771 21.07 -15.50 18.39
CA PRO A 771 20.10 -14.90 19.31
C PRO A 771 20.71 -14.61 20.69
N PHE A 772 20.08 -13.74 21.48
CA PHE A 772 20.58 -13.41 22.83
C PHE A 772 20.17 -14.44 23.90
N VAL A 773 18.93 -14.94 23.90
CA VAL A 773 18.46 -15.96 24.88
C VAL A 773 18.97 -17.37 24.53
N ASP A 774 19.20 -18.21 25.55
CA ASP A 774 19.75 -19.57 25.38
C ASP A 774 18.69 -20.57 24.93
N LYS A 775 17.44 -20.37 25.36
CA LYS A 775 16.30 -21.25 25.09
C LYS A 775 15.01 -20.46 24.94
N VAL A 776 14.11 -21.00 24.12
CA VAL A 776 12.73 -20.53 24.02
C VAL A 776 11.81 -21.73 24.32
N TYR A 777 10.89 -21.54 25.24
CA TYR A 777 9.81 -22.45 25.56
C TYR A 777 8.51 -21.83 25.06
N LEU A 778 7.86 -22.46 24.09
CA LEU A 778 6.50 -22.14 23.70
C LEU A 778 5.54 -23.08 24.44
N ASP A 779 4.56 -22.49 25.10
CA ASP A 779 3.32 -23.19 25.47
C ASP A 779 2.37 -23.17 24.27
N LEU A 780 1.96 -24.37 23.83
CA LEU A 780 1.01 -24.59 22.74
C LEU A 780 -0.27 -25.28 23.24
N SER A 781 -0.46 -25.37 24.56
CA SER A 781 -1.60 -26.01 25.20
C SER A 781 -2.81 -25.07 25.31
N THR A 782 -3.83 -25.43 26.09
CA THR A 782 -5.05 -24.60 26.19
C THR A 782 -4.76 -23.28 26.92
N ARG A 783 -5.41 -22.19 26.50
CA ARG A 783 -5.18 -20.82 26.99
C ARG A 783 -5.63 -20.59 28.45
N ASP A 784 -6.11 -21.62 29.13
CA ASP A 784 -6.70 -21.54 30.47
C ASP A 784 -5.67 -21.03 31.50
N ASN A 785 -6.00 -19.92 32.16
CA ASN A 785 -5.14 -19.25 33.16
C ASN A 785 -3.81 -18.66 32.60
N MET A 786 -3.69 -18.43 31.29
CA MET A 786 -2.45 -17.88 30.70
C MET A 786 -2.08 -16.49 31.27
N PHE A 787 -3.07 -15.69 31.68
CA PHE A 787 -2.84 -14.41 32.35
C PHE A 787 -2.29 -14.57 33.76
N ASP A 788 -2.80 -15.52 34.56
CA ASP A 788 -2.27 -15.82 35.90
C ASP A 788 -0.84 -16.37 35.81
N ALA A 789 -0.56 -17.19 34.79
CA ALA A 789 0.78 -17.71 34.51
C ALA A 789 1.76 -16.59 34.09
N PHE A 790 1.29 -15.56 33.38
CA PHE A 790 2.09 -14.37 33.09
C PHE A 790 2.32 -13.50 34.34
N GLU A 791 1.28 -13.17 35.11
CA GLU A 791 1.40 -12.34 36.32
C GLU A 791 2.22 -13.02 37.44
N SER A 792 2.24 -14.35 37.48
CA SER A 792 3.11 -15.12 38.38
C SER A 792 4.55 -15.29 37.87
N GLY A 793 4.90 -14.74 36.70
CA GLY A 793 6.25 -14.82 36.11
C GLY A 793 6.61 -16.19 35.52
N ASN A 794 5.63 -17.05 35.27
CA ASN A 794 5.81 -18.33 34.58
C ASN A 794 5.75 -18.18 33.05
N ILE A 795 5.29 -17.04 32.53
CA ILE A 795 5.35 -16.63 31.12
C ILE A 795 6.03 -15.27 31.05
N ASP A 796 6.97 -15.12 30.12
CA ASP A 796 7.75 -13.89 29.90
C ASP A 796 7.15 -13.02 28.78
N ILE A 797 6.47 -13.64 27.81
CA ILE A 797 5.76 -12.98 26.69
C ILE A 797 4.41 -13.67 26.46
N LEU A 798 3.34 -12.90 26.34
CA LEU A 798 1.99 -13.40 26.06
C LEU A 798 1.44 -12.76 24.78
N SER A 799 1.20 -13.56 23.73
CA SER A 799 0.61 -13.13 22.46
C SER A 799 -0.92 -13.24 22.51
N ILE A 800 -1.62 -12.14 22.22
CA ILE A 800 -3.08 -12.05 22.35
C ILE A 800 -3.74 -11.99 20.99
N ASN A 801 -4.34 -13.12 20.59
CA ASN A 801 -4.85 -13.33 19.24
C ASN A 801 -6.38 -13.36 19.16
N GLU A 802 -7.08 -13.73 20.25
CA GLU A 802 -8.54 -13.89 20.29
C GLU A 802 -9.24 -12.72 21.01
N PRO A 803 -10.50 -12.38 20.64
CA PRO A 803 -11.25 -11.29 21.29
C PRO A 803 -11.49 -11.51 22.80
N ASP A 804 -11.87 -12.71 23.22
CA ASP A 804 -12.20 -13.03 24.62
C ASP A 804 -11.00 -12.75 25.56
N ASP A 805 -9.79 -13.01 25.07
CA ASP A 805 -8.54 -12.69 25.79
C ASP A 805 -8.34 -11.17 25.94
N LEU A 806 -8.82 -10.35 24.98
CA LEU A 806 -8.69 -8.89 25.03
C LEU A 806 -9.55 -8.29 26.12
N ASP A 807 -10.76 -8.83 26.31
CA ASP A 807 -11.65 -8.42 27.40
C ASP A 807 -11.05 -8.78 28.75
N GLU A 808 -10.51 -10.00 28.92
CA GLU A 808 -9.81 -10.36 30.16
C GLU A 808 -8.58 -9.47 30.40
N ALA A 809 -7.71 -9.29 29.39
CA ALA A 809 -6.54 -8.42 29.49
C ALA A 809 -6.89 -6.97 29.88
N ALA A 810 -8.02 -6.45 29.37
CA ALA A 810 -8.50 -5.11 29.68
C ALA A 810 -9.03 -4.96 31.12
N THR A 811 -9.50 -6.04 31.75
CA THR A 811 -9.87 -6.00 33.19
C THR A 811 -8.66 -6.00 34.12
N ARG A 812 -7.51 -6.54 33.68
CA ARG A 812 -6.27 -6.65 34.47
C ARG A 812 -5.41 -5.38 34.34
N ASN A 813 -5.77 -4.33 35.10
CA ASN A 813 -5.08 -3.03 35.14
C ASN A 813 -3.54 -3.09 35.33
N SER A 814 -3.03 -4.15 35.95
CA SER A 814 -1.61 -4.49 36.08
C SER A 814 -0.90 -4.60 34.73
N LEU A 815 -1.55 -5.23 33.75
CA LEU A 815 -0.96 -5.60 32.46
C LEU A 815 -0.88 -4.43 31.46
N VAL A 816 -1.73 -3.41 31.63
CA VAL A 816 -1.95 -2.33 30.63
C VAL A 816 -0.67 -1.56 30.27
N LYS A 817 0.29 -1.45 31.19
CA LYS A 817 1.57 -0.74 30.95
C LYS A 817 2.57 -1.53 30.10
N ASP A 818 2.34 -2.84 29.97
CA ASP A 818 3.25 -3.81 29.37
C ASP A 818 2.75 -4.36 28.03
N ILE A 819 1.63 -3.82 27.53
CA ILE A 819 1.05 -4.14 26.23
C ILE A 819 1.80 -3.37 25.13
N LEU A 820 2.32 -4.12 24.17
CA LEU A 820 2.80 -3.63 22.89
C LEU A 820 1.74 -3.88 21.83
N THR A 821 1.54 -2.90 20.94
CA THR A 821 0.60 -3.00 19.82
C THR A 821 1.26 -2.55 18.52
N SER A 822 0.85 -3.14 17.40
CA SER A 822 1.31 -2.79 16.05
C SER A 822 0.12 -2.95 15.09
N THR A 823 -0.09 -2.03 14.14
CA THR A 823 -1.20 -2.17 13.19
C THR A 823 -0.94 -3.38 12.30
N GLN A 824 -1.82 -4.37 12.37
CA GLN A 824 -1.70 -5.60 11.60
C GLN A 824 -2.03 -5.26 10.14
N LEU A 825 -1.34 -5.90 9.19
CA LEU A 825 -1.68 -5.82 7.77
C LEU A 825 -2.91 -6.70 7.50
N SER A 826 -4.05 -6.29 8.06
CA SER A 826 -5.32 -6.99 7.94
C SER A 826 -6.51 -6.04 7.83
N THR A 827 -7.56 -6.52 7.20
CA THR A 827 -8.83 -5.82 7.09
C THR A 827 -9.96 -6.79 7.34
N TYR A 828 -10.83 -6.43 8.28
CA TYR A 828 -12.09 -7.13 8.55
C TYR A 828 -13.22 -6.44 7.81
N PHE A 829 -14.10 -7.23 7.19
CA PHE A 829 -15.15 -6.75 6.31
C PHE A 829 -16.36 -7.67 6.27
N LEU A 830 -17.49 -7.13 5.79
CA LEU A 830 -18.62 -7.95 5.36
C LEU A 830 -18.44 -8.34 3.90
N ALA A 831 -18.18 -9.62 3.64
CA ALA A 831 -18.24 -10.22 2.31
C ALA A 831 -19.72 -10.41 1.91
N ILE A 832 -20.10 -9.95 0.71
CA ILE A 832 -21.49 -9.99 0.23
C ILE A 832 -21.58 -10.85 -1.03
N ASN A 833 -22.53 -11.79 -1.04
CA ASN A 833 -22.83 -12.59 -2.22
C ASN A 833 -23.65 -11.74 -3.22
N CYS A 834 -22.95 -11.05 -4.12
CA CYS A 834 -23.50 -10.12 -5.10
C CYS A 834 -24.37 -10.79 -6.18
N LYS A 835 -24.55 -12.12 -6.15
CA LYS A 835 -25.46 -12.86 -7.05
C LYS A 835 -26.79 -13.22 -6.41
N LYS A 836 -26.97 -12.99 -5.10
CA LYS A 836 -28.24 -13.22 -4.39
C LYS A 836 -29.01 -11.91 -4.21
N PRO A 837 -30.26 -11.81 -4.67
CA PRO A 837 -31.14 -10.70 -4.31
C PRO A 837 -31.31 -10.61 -2.78
N PRO A 838 -31.37 -9.40 -2.19
CA PRO A 838 -31.38 -8.09 -2.87
C PRO A 838 -29.98 -7.56 -3.26
N PHE A 839 -28.90 -8.22 -2.84
CA PHE A 839 -27.52 -7.76 -3.04
C PHE A 839 -26.98 -7.84 -4.46
N SER A 840 -27.80 -8.22 -5.44
CA SER A 840 -27.50 -8.01 -6.86
C SER A 840 -27.41 -6.52 -7.23
N ASP A 841 -28.14 -5.64 -6.52
CA ASP A 841 -28.05 -4.19 -6.73
C ASP A 841 -26.85 -3.59 -5.94
N PRO A 842 -25.86 -2.93 -6.58
CA PRO A 842 -24.77 -2.24 -5.89
C PRO A 842 -25.23 -1.15 -4.92
N HIS A 843 -26.34 -0.46 -5.19
CA HIS A 843 -26.81 0.64 -4.35
C HIS A 843 -27.32 0.14 -2.99
N ILE A 844 -27.88 -1.07 -2.94
CA ILE A 844 -28.26 -1.73 -1.68
C ILE A 844 -27.00 -2.10 -0.88
N ARG A 845 -25.92 -2.54 -1.53
CA ARG A 845 -24.63 -2.81 -0.88
C ARG A 845 -23.93 -1.52 -0.39
N GLN A 846 -24.00 -0.43 -1.16
CA GLN A 846 -23.57 0.90 -0.72
C GLN A 846 -24.38 1.36 0.50
N ALA A 847 -25.71 1.17 0.50
CA ALA A 847 -26.57 1.55 1.62
C ALA A 847 -26.24 0.80 2.91
N LEU A 848 -25.91 -0.50 2.84
CA LEU A 848 -25.36 -1.25 3.98
C LEU A 848 -24.07 -0.61 4.52
N SER A 849 -23.16 -0.17 3.63
CA SER A 849 -21.89 0.44 4.02
C SER A 849 -22.07 1.79 4.72
N LEU A 850 -23.04 2.60 4.28
CA LEU A 850 -23.42 3.87 4.92
C LEU A 850 -24.09 3.66 6.30
N ALA A 851 -24.82 2.56 6.49
CA ALA A 851 -25.50 2.27 7.74
C ALA A 851 -24.52 2.03 8.91
N ILE A 852 -23.36 1.43 8.65
CA ILE A 852 -22.44 0.95 9.69
C ILE A 852 -21.54 2.08 10.21
N ASN A 853 -21.61 2.34 11.52
CA ASN A 853 -20.75 3.30 12.20
C ASN A 853 -19.41 2.66 12.60
N ARG A 854 -18.41 2.76 11.73
CA ARG A 854 -17.08 2.15 11.93
C ARG A 854 -16.33 2.69 13.15
N GLU A 855 -16.49 3.97 13.48
CA GLU A 855 -15.89 4.56 14.68
C GLU A 855 -16.48 3.96 15.95
N LYS A 856 -17.82 3.94 16.07
CA LYS A 856 -18.53 3.30 17.18
C LYS A 856 -18.21 1.81 17.26
N LEU A 857 -18.13 1.12 16.11
CA LEU A 857 -17.75 -0.28 16.03
C LEU A 857 -16.34 -0.50 16.58
N CYS A 858 -15.35 0.32 16.22
CA CYS A 858 -13.99 0.20 16.76
C CYS A 858 -13.91 0.46 18.27
N LEU A 859 -14.84 1.23 18.84
CA LEU A 859 -14.97 1.40 20.30
C LEU A 859 -15.49 0.13 21.02
N THR A 860 -16.02 -0.87 20.30
CA THR A 860 -16.35 -2.18 20.90
C THR A 860 -15.12 -3.03 21.20
N PHE A 861 -13.97 -2.72 20.59
CA PHE A 861 -12.71 -3.38 20.89
C PHE A 861 -12.05 -2.69 22.09
N PRO A 862 -11.75 -3.41 23.19
CA PRO A 862 -11.04 -2.83 24.31
C PRO A 862 -9.66 -2.32 23.88
N LEU A 863 -9.07 -1.43 24.68
CA LEU A 863 -7.71 -0.88 24.48
C LEU A 863 -7.45 -0.20 23.11
N LYS A 864 -8.50 0.11 22.31
CA LYS A 864 -8.42 0.71 20.95
C LYS A 864 -7.62 -0.15 19.95
N LEU A 865 -7.92 -1.45 19.96
CA LEU A 865 -7.22 -2.49 19.20
C LEU A 865 -7.76 -2.73 17.78
N ALA A 866 -8.72 -1.92 17.36
CA ALA A 866 -9.22 -1.83 16.00
C ALA A 866 -9.19 -0.37 15.52
N GLU A 867 -8.90 -0.15 14.24
CA GLU A 867 -8.92 1.17 13.59
C GLU A 867 -9.94 1.15 12.44
N PRO A 868 -10.79 2.19 12.26
CA PRO A 868 -11.82 2.20 11.23
C PRO A 868 -11.26 1.98 9.82
N ALA A 869 -11.81 1.01 9.08
CA ALA A 869 -11.38 0.74 7.70
C ALA A 869 -12.33 1.40 6.69
N ALA A 870 -11.78 2.29 5.87
CA ALA A 870 -12.45 2.85 4.70
C ALA A 870 -12.12 2.10 3.40
N SER A 871 -10.94 1.46 3.32
CA SER A 871 -10.42 0.77 2.13
C SER A 871 -10.09 -0.69 2.47
N ILE A 872 -9.99 -1.57 1.45
CA ILE A 872 -9.65 -2.98 1.67
C ILE A 872 -8.15 -3.19 1.93
N ILE A 873 -7.29 -2.36 1.32
CA ILE A 873 -5.84 -2.32 1.56
C ILE A 873 -5.55 -1.69 2.94
N PRO A 874 -4.91 -2.40 3.88
CA PRO A 874 -4.60 -1.87 5.20
C PRO A 874 -3.52 -0.77 5.20
N PRO A 875 -3.47 0.08 6.26
CA PRO A 875 -2.39 1.04 6.47
C PRO A 875 -1.00 0.38 6.45
N GLY A 876 -0.01 1.06 5.89
CA GLY A 876 1.35 0.54 5.71
C GLY A 876 1.59 -0.15 4.37
N LEU A 877 0.53 -0.49 3.61
CA LEU A 877 0.67 -0.97 2.24
C LEU A 877 0.54 0.15 1.20
N LEU A 878 1.23 -0.04 0.07
CA LEU A 878 1.21 0.86 -1.07
C LEU A 878 -0.22 0.98 -1.65
N GLY A 879 -0.61 2.16 -2.14
CA GLY A 879 -1.96 2.35 -2.67
C GLY A 879 -3.08 2.47 -1.63
N HIS A 880 -2.81 2.20 -0.33
CA HIS A 880 -3.71 2.61 0.75
C HIS A 880 -3.99 4.11 0.64
N SER A 881 -5.27 4.48 0.77
CA SER A 881 -5.71 5.87 0.72
C SER A 881 -6.82 6.07 1.75
N PRO A 882 -6.61 6.90 2.79
CA PRO A 882 -7.68 7.30 3.70
C PRO A 882 -8.83 8.05 3.01
N ALA A 883 -8.59 8.55 1.78
CA ALA A 883 -9.56 9.23 0.94
C ALA A 883 -10.20 8.30 -0.13
N ALA A 884 -9.80 7.02 -0.21
CA ALA A 884 -10.56 6.05 -1.00
C ALA A 884 -11.93 5.84 -0.36
N MET A 885 -12.96 5.81 -1.21
CA MET A 885 -14.36 5.97 -0.83
C MET A 885 -14.91 4.78 0.00
N LEU A 886 -16.14 4.93 0.53
CA LEU A 886 -16.84 4.06 1.50
C LEU A 886 -16.47 4.20 2.99
N ALA A 887 -16.31 5.44 3.47
CA ALA A 887 -16.53 5.75 4.90
C ALA A 887 -17.10 7.16 5.15
N ILE A 888 -18.41 7.33 4.90
CA ILE A 888 -19.22 8.31 5.64
C ILE A 888 -20.38 7.52 6.22
N HIS A 889 -20.46 7.43 7.54
CA HIS A 889 -21.63 6.86 8.22
C HIS A 889 -22.80 7.83 8.05
N ASP A 890 -23.80 7.42 7.27
CA ASP A 890 -24.95 8.23 6.90
C ASP A 890 -26.21 7.33 6.91
N PRO A 891 -26.82 7.12 8.08
CA PRO A 891 -27.98 6.25 8.21
C PRO A 891 -29.24 6.83 7.55
N GLU A 892 -29.31 8.15 7.31
CA GLU A 892 -30.42 8.77 6.59
C GLU A 892 -30.33 8.48 5.09
N LYS A 893 -29.16 8.71 4.48
CA LYS A 893 -28.90 8.35 3.07
C LYS A 893 -28.92 6.84 2.84
N SER A 894 -28.50 6.04 3.82
CA SER A 894 -28.68 4.58 3.79
C SER A 894 -30.16 4.20 3.63
N ARG A 895 -31.03 4.68 4.52
CA ARG A 895 -32.47 4.40 4.44
C ARG A 895 -33.07 4.90 3.11
N TRP A 896 -32.70 6.11 2.69
CA TRP A 896 -33.16 6.67 1.42
C TRP A 896 -32.75 5.79 0.22
N LEU A 897 -31.50 5.31 0.15
CA LEU A 897 -31.07 4.39 -0.91
C LEU A 897 -31.85 3.06 -0.88
N LEU A 898 -32.08 2.49 0.30
CA LEU A 898 -32.88 1.25 0.45
C LEU A 898 -34.31 1.46 -0.07
N GLU A 899 -34.94 2.59 0.26
CA GLU A 899 -36.28 2.96 -0.23
C GLU A 899 -36.30 3.18 -1.75
N GLN A 900 -35.36 3.95 -2.31
CA GLN A 900 -35.29 4.21 -3.76
C GLN A 900 -35.06 2.95 -4.59
N HIS A 901 -34.27 2.00 -4.08
CA HIS A 901 -33.96 0.73 -4.75
C HIS A 901 -34.93 -0.41 -4.41
N GLY A 902 -36.07 -0.09 -3.76
CA GLY A 902 -37.16 -1.04 -3.55
C GLY A 902 -36.83 -2.19 -2.59
N PHE A 903 -35.97 -1.95 -1.61
CA PHE A 903 -35.65 -2.93 -0.58
C PHE A 903 -36.89 -3.31 0.25
N ASP A 904 -37.19 -4.60 0.37
CA ASP A 904 -38.28 -5.07 1.24
C ASP A 904 -37.84 -5.08 2.71
N PHE A 905 -38.25 -4.08 3.47
CA PHE A 905 -38.02 -3.98 4.92
C PHE A 905 -38.71 -5.07 5.76
N ASN A 906 -39.50 -5.98 5.14
CA ASN A 906 -39.97 -7.20 5.80
C ASN A 906 -39.03 -8.39 5.62
N GLN A 907 -38.13 -8.34 4.64
CA GLN A 907 -37.12 -9.38 4.42
C GLN A 907 -36.10 -9.39 5.58
N GLU A 908 -35.71 -10.60 5.97
CA GLU A 908 -34.65 -10.83 6.94
C GLU A 908 -33.34 -11.14 6.22
N ILE A 909 -32.28 -10.36 6.51
CA ILE A 909 -30.92 -10.59 6.03
C ILE A 909 -30.17 -11.45 7.05
N GLU A 910 -29.57 -12.54 6.59
CA GLU A 910 -28.67 -13.33 7.41
C GLU A 910 -27.25 -12.75 7.40
N LEU A 911 -26.75 -12.38 8.59
CA LEU A 911 -25.35 -12.08 8.84
C LEU A 911 -24.68 -13.30 9.47
N THR A 912 -23.84 -13.98 8.70
CA THR A 912 -23.09 -15.17 9.15
C THR A 912 -21.70 -14.77 9.63
N PHE A 913 -21.17 -15.46 10.65
CA PHE A 913 -19.83 -15.19 11.20
C PHE A 913 -19.24 -16.42 11.90
N ALA A 914 -17.93 -16.38 12.11
CA ALA A 914 -17.24 -17.34 12.96
C ALA A 914 -17.54 -17.04 14.44
N ARG A 915 -18.23 -17.96 15.13
CA ARG A 915 -18.46 -17.89 16.58
C ARG A 915 -17.53 -18.83 17.33
N LYS A 916 -16.69 -18.25 18.18
CA LYS A 916 -15.97 -18.93 19.26
C LYS A 916 -16.77 -18.70 20.54
N GLY A 917 -16.89 -19.70 21.40
CA GLY A 917 -17.74 -19.63 22.59
C GLY A 917 -19.26 -19.71 22.31
N ASN A 918 -20.05 -19.22 23.27
CA ASN A 918 -21.52 -19.25 23.25
C ASN A 918 -22.15 -17.88 22.96
N GLU A 919 -21.41 -16.79 23.16
CA GLU A 919 -21.87 -15.42 22.94
C GLU A 919 -21.51 -14.96 21.52
N ASP A 920 -22.26 -13.99 21.00
CA ASP A 920 -22.01 -13.42 19.68
C ASP A 920 -21.08 -12.20 19.82
N PRO A 921 -20.02 -12.05 18.98
CA PRO A 921 -19.04 -10.98 19.14
C PRO A 921 -19.63 -9.56 19.18
N GLY A 922 -18.99 -8.67 19.95
CA GLY A 922 -19.44 -7.28 20.12
C GLY A 922 -19.51 -6.49 18.81
N ASP A 923 -18.59 -6.72 17.87
CA ASP A 923 -18.60 -6.09 16.54
C ASP A 923 -19.81 -6.54 15.70
N ILE A 924 -20.13 -7.84 15.73
CA ILE A 924 -21.32 -8.40 15.06
C ILE A 924 -22.61 -7.80 15.63
N THR A 925 -22.68 -7.66 16.95
CA THR A 925 -23.85 -7.06 17.63
C THR A 925 -24.00 -5.59 17.24
N ALA A 926 -22.90 -4.82 17.21
CA ALA A 926 -22.93 -3.42 16.79
C ALA A 926 -23.34 -3.24 15.31
N ILE A 927 -22.88 -4.13 14.41
CA ILE A 927 -23.31 -4.15 13.00
C ILE A 927 -24.82 -4.42 12.90
N ALA A 928 -25.33 -5.41 13.64
CA ALA A 928 -26.74 -5.74 13.63
C ALA A 928 -27.62 -4.60 14.18
N GLU A 929 -27.18 -3.90 15.25
CA GLU A 929 -27.85 -2.69 15.74
C GLU A 929 -27.94 -1.59 14.67
N ASP A 930 -26.84 -1.30 13.99
CA ASP A 930 -26.76 -0.20 13.01
C ASP A 930 -27.62 -0.50 11.77
N LEU A 931 -27.60 -1.73 11.28
CA LEU A 931 -28.51 -2.20 10.22
C LEU A 931 -29.98 -2.15 10.66
N THR A 932 -30.28 -2.50 11.92
CA THR A 932 -31.64 -2.43 12.47
C THR A 932 -32.16 -0.99 12.53
N LYS A 933 -31.30 0.00 12.84
CA LYS A 933 -31.69 1.43 12.87
C LYS A 933 -32.13 1.97 11.51
N VAL A 934 -31.54 1.51 10.41
CA VAL A 934 -31.98 1.92 9.06
C VAL A 934 -33.23 1.16 8.58
N GLY A 935 -33.64 0.11 9.29
CA GLY A 935 -34.88 -0.64 9.08
C GLY A 935 -34.69 -2.10 8.66
N ILE A 936 -33.44 -2.55 8.50
CA ILE A 936 -33.12 -3.91 8.04
C ILE A 936 -33.28 -4.90 9.19
N ARG A 937 -34.04 -5.98 8.97
CA ARG A 937 -34.10 -7.11 9.93
C ARG A 937 -32.88 -8.00 9.72
N VAL A 938 -32.08 -8.20 10.77
CA VAL A 938 -30.86 -9.01 10.73
C VAL A 938 -31.02 -10.28 11.57
N ARG A 939 -30.74 -11.45 10.96
CA ARG A 939 -30.57 -12.72 11.67
C ARG A 939 -29.09 -13.05 11.81
N LEU A 940 -28.64 -13.22 13.04
CA LEU A 940 -27.28 -13.65 13.35
C LEU A 940 -27.14 -15.17 13.18
N ASN A 941 -26.13 -15.61 12.43
CA ASN A 941 -25.81 -17.03 12.19
C ASN A 941 -24.34 -17.32 12.56
N GLY A 942 -24.11 -17.59 13.85
CA GLY A 942 -22.78 -17.89 14.40
C GLY A 942 -22.38 -19.36 14.23
N MET A 943 -21.28 -19.63 13.52
CA MET A 943 -20.80 -20.98 13.18
C MET A 943 -19.39 -21.25 13.72
N LYS A 944 -19.10 -22.47 14.20
CA LYS A 944 -17.76 -22.85 14.70
C LYS A 944 -16.68 -22.86 13.61
N ASN A 945 -16.99 -23.42 12.45
CA ASN A 945 -16.17 -23.32 11.24
C ASN A 945 -17.08 -22.86 10.09
N HIS A 946 -16.61 -21.85 9.37
CA HIS A 946 -17.37 -21.12 8.36
C HIS A 946 -16.92 -21.41 6.92
N TRP A 947 -15.70 -21.91 6.71
CA TRP A 947 -15.18 -22.19 5.36
C TRP A 947 -16.09 -23.13 4.55
N PRO A 948 -16.62 -24.24 5.09
CA PRO A 948 -17.55 -25.11 4.36
C PRO A 948 -18.90 -24.44 4.00
N TYR A 949 -19.24 -23.31 4.63
CA TYR A 949 -20.44 -22.53 4.34
C TYR A 949 -20.19 -21.45 3.28
N ILE A 950 -18.97 -20.91 3.25
CA ILE A 950 -18.45 -20.05 2.18
C ILE A 950 -18.31 -20.86 0.88
N GLU A 951 -17.61 -21.99 0.91
CA GLU A 951 -17.41 -22.91 -0.22
C GLU A 951 -18.72 -23.37 -0.89
N LYS A 952 -19.74 -23.69 -0.09
CA LYS A 952 -21.07 -24.08 -0.57
C LYS A 952 -21.90 -22.91 -1.11
N ARG A 953 -21.35 -21.68 -1.11
CA ARG A 953 -22.01 -20.44 -1.50
C ARG A 953 -23.33 -20.22 -0.75
N ALA A 954 -23.41 -20.74 0.48
CA ALA A 954 -24.65 -20.77 1.26
C ALA A 954 -24.92 -19.39 1.91
N HIS A 955 -23.86 -18.68 2.29
CA HIS A 955 -23.94 -17.33 2.86
C HIS A 955 -24.59 -16.30 1.94
N THR A 956 -25.14 -15.26 2.55
CA THR A 956 -25.70 -14.07 1.86
C THR A 956 -24.84 -12.84 2.19
N MET A 957 -24.51 -12.66 3.47
CA MET A 957 -23.53 -11.72 3.97
C MET A 957 -22.71 -12.40 5.09
N PHE A 958 -21.39 -12.23 5.10
CA PHE A 958 -20.49 -12.92 6.03
C PHE A 958 -19.39 -12.00 6.58
N ARG A 959 -19.16 -11.96 7.91
CA ARG A 959 -18.05 -11.20 8.52
C ARG A 959 -16.75 -12.02 8.54
N VAL A 960 -15.77 -11.63 7.73
CA VAL A 960 -14.45 -12.27 7.63
C VAL A 960 -13.33 -11.23 7.82
N GLY A 961 -12.14 -11.69 8.22
CA GLY A 961 -10.93 -10.91 8.20
C GLY A 961 -9.93 -11.51 7.22
N TRP A 962 -9.30 -10.67 6.41
CA TRP A 962 -8.16 -11.04 5.56
C TRP A 962 -6.88 -10.46 6.16
N ILE A 963 -5.84 -11.28 6.28
CA ILE A 963 -4.50 -10.88 6.75
C ILE A 963 -3.55 -11.09 5.58
N ALA A 964 -2.63 -10.16 5.36
CA ALA A 964 -1.62 -10.27 4.32
C ALA A 964 -0.77 -11.54 4.50
N ASP A 965 -0.66 -12.38 3.46
CA ASP A 965 0.33 -13.49 3.42
C ASP A 965 1.75 -13.00 3.07
N TYR A 966 1.81 -11.85 2.39
CA TYR A 966 3.00 -11.07 2.07
C TYR A 966 2.61 -9.59 2.00
N PRO A 967 3.47 -8.64 2.40
CA PRO A 967 3.08 -7.23 2.56
C PRO A 967 3.13 -6.48 1.22
N ASP A 968 2.23 -6.84 0.31
CA ASP A 968 1.97 -6.13 -0.94
C ASP A 968 0.45 -6.10 -1.23
N PRO A 969 -0.08 -5.01 -1.84
CA PRO A 969 -1.51 -4.89 -2.13
C PRO A 969 -2.07 -5.99 -3.04
N ASP A 970 -1.24 -6.68 -3.81
CA ASP A 970 -1.67 -7.81 -4.63
C ASP A 970 -2.43 -8.88 -3.82
N ASN A 971 -1.99 -9.13 -2.59
CA ASN A 971 -2.59 -10.13 -1.72
C ASN A 971 -4.07 -9.82 -1.38
N PHE A 972 -4.44 -8.54 -1.29
CA PHE A 972 -5.82 -8.10 -1.07
C PHE A 972 -6.59 -7.92 -2.39
N ILE A 973 -5.92 -7.42 -3.43
CA ILE A 973 -6.59 -6.97 -4.65
C ILE A 973 -6.72 -8.07 -5.70
N HIS A 974 -5.63 -8.74 -6.05
CA HIS A 974 -5.66 -9.80 -7.05
C HIS A 974 -6.35 -11.05 -6.49
N THR A 975 -5.98 -11.48 -5.29
CA THR A 975 -6.54 -12.70 -4.67
C THR A 975 -8.05 -12.64 -4.44
N LEU A 976 -8.60 -11.47 -4.07
CA LEU A 976 -10.03 -11.35 -3.72
C LEU A 976 -10.92 -10.92 -4.90
N PHE A 977 -10.37 -10.26 -5.93
CA PHE A 977 -11.17 -9.62 -6.98
C PHE A 977 -10.75 -9.92 -8.42
N ASN A 978 -9.63 -10.59 -8.68
CA ASN A 978 -9.30 -11.03 -10.04
C ASN A 978 -9.93 -12.40 -10.32
N PRO A 979 -10.87 -12.54 -11.29
CA PRO A 979 -11.50 -13.82 -11.60
C PRO A 979 -10.53 -14.93 -12.02
N GLU A 980 -9.34 -14.61 -12.51
CA GLU A 980 -8.29 -15.57 -12.86
C GLU A 980 -7.52 -16.11 -11.64
N ALA A 981 -7.50 -15.36 -10.53
CA ALA A 981 -6.98 -15.82 -9.24
C ALA A 981 -7.99 -16.72 -8.51
N GLY A 982 -9.28 -16.56 -8.82
CA GLY A 982 -10.40 -17.26 -8.22
C GLY A 982 -11.43 -16.28 -7.65
N ASP A 983 -12.33 -16.81 -6.81
CA ASP A 983 -13.27 -16.03 -6.01
C ASP A 983 -13.37 -16.72 -4.63
N PRO A 984 -12.33 -16.60 -3.77
CA PRO A 984 -12.18 -17.40 -2.56
C PRO A 984 -13.29 -17.15 -1.52
N LEU A 985 -13.95 -16.00 -1.61
CA LEU A 985 -15.07 -15.62 -0.76
C LEU A 985 -16.44 -15.77 -1.45
N PHE A 986 -16.45 -16.17 -2.73
CA PHE A 986 -17.65 -16.30 -3.57
C PHE A 986 -18.51 -15.03 -3.60
N LEU A 987 -17.85 -13.86 -3.68
CA LEU A 987 -18.50 -12.56 -3.77
C LEU A 987 -19.37 -12.47 -5.03
N GLY A 988 -18.92 -13.08 -6.14
CA GLY A 988 -19.66 -13.11 -7.39
C GLY A 988 -19.86 -11.74 -8.05
N ALA A 989 -19.08 -10.72 -7.66
CA ALA A 989 -19.13 -9.38 -8.24
C ALA A 989 -18.41 -9.32 -9.60
N GLU A 990 -19.06 -8.78 -10.63
CA GLU A 990 -18.48 -8.70 -11.99
C GLU A 990 -17.67 -7.40 -12.21
N LEU A 991 -16.54 -7.28 -11.50
CA LEU A 991 -15.65 -6.12 -11.54
C LEU A 991 -14.72 -6.14 -12.77
N LYS A 992 -15.29 -5.95 -13.98
CA LYS A 992 -14.59 -6.15 -15.27
C LYS A 992 -13.26 -5.39 -15.43
N GLU A 993 -13.12 -4.21 -14.83
CA GLU A 993 -11.87 -3.44 -14.86
C GLU A 993 -10.81 -3.93 -13.86
N VAL A 994 -11.21 -4.55 -12.74
CA VAL A 994 -10.31 -4.86 -11.62
C VAL A 994 -9.32 -5.97 -11.97
N GLY A 995 -9.75 -7.01 -12.69
CA GLY A 995 -8.86 -8.07 -13.18
C GLY A 995 -7.68 -7.51 -13.98
N PRO A 996 -7.92 -6.84 -15.13
CA PRO A 996 -6.86 -6.21 -15.94
C PRO A 996 -6.03 -5.16 -15.19
N LEU A 997 -6.64 -4.35 -14.31
CA LEU A 997 -5.88 -3.37 -13.52
C LEU A 997 -4.98 -4.03 -12.48
N SER A 998 -5.42 -5.14 -11.85
CA SER A 998 -4.58 -5.90 -10.90
C SER A 998 -3.36 -6.50 -11.59
N GLU A 999 -3.53 -7.17 -12.75
CA GLU A 999 -2.42 -7.71 -13.56
C GLU A 999 -1.46 -6.61 -14.00
N LYS A 1000 -1.96 -5.43 -14.38
CA LYS A 1000 -1.12 -4.27 -14.67
C LYS A 1000 -0.31 -3.85 -13.43
N ALA A 1001 -0.92 -3.77 -12.26
CA ALA A 1001 -0.26 -3.35 -11.02
C ALA A 1001 0.81 -4.34 -10.54
N ARG A 1002 0.64 -5.64 -10.79
CA ARG A 1002 1.62 -6.71 -10.51
C ARG A 1002 2.91 -6.54 -11.28
N PHE A 1003 2.79 -6.30 -12.59
CA PHE A 1003 3.93 -6.28 -13.50
C PHE A 1003 4.54 -4.88 -13.73
N THR A 1004 4.00 -3.85 -13.07
CA THR A 1004 4.53 -2.48 -13.11
C THR A 1004 5.59 -2.30 -12.02
N MET A 1005 6.87 -2.19 -12.39
CA MET A 1005 7.96 -2.02 -11.40
C MET A 1005 8.01 -0.63 -10.73
N ASN A 1006 7.38 0.40 -11.31
CA ASN A 1006 7.42 1.76 -10.77
C ASN A 1006 6.42 1.93 -9.60
N PRO A 1007 6.87 2.21 -8.36
CA PRO A 1007 5.98 2.25 -7.20
C PRO A 1007 4.85 3.28 -7.32
N ARG A 1008 5.13 4.47 -7.88
CA ARG A 1008 4.11 5.52 -8.03
C ARG A 1008 2.99 5.09 -8.98
N GLN A 1009 3.34 4.48 -10.12
CA GLN A 1009 2.36 3.97 -11.08
C GLN A 1009 1.53 2.80 -10.50
N ARG A 1010 2.14 1.98 -9.63
CA ARG A 1010 1.39 0.98 -8.84
C ARG A 1010 0.41 1.66 -7.89
N THR A 1011 0.82 2.68 -7.14
CA THR A 1011 -0.03 3.41 -6.19
C THR A 1011 -1.26 3.98 -6.89
N GLU A 1012 -1.06 4.70 -8.00
CA GLU A 1012 -2.12 5.28 -8.82
C GLU A 1012 -3.08 4.20 -9.36
N THR A 1013 -2.55 3.01 -9.72
CA THR A 1013 -3.37 1.88 -10.21
C THR A 1013 -4.18 1.23 -9.09
N TYR A 1014 -3.59 0.96 -7.92
CA TYR A 1014 -4.31 0.38 -6.78
C TYR A 1014 -5.36 1.33 -6.20
N GLN A 1015 -5.08 2.64 -6.15
CA GLN A 1015 -6.08 3.65 -5.75
C GLN A 1015 -7.29 3.69 -6.70
N LYS A 1016 -7.08 3.54 -8.02
CA LYS A 1016 -8.20 3.38 -8.97
C LYS A 1016 -8.99 2.09 -8.71
N ILE A 1017 -8.33 0.98 -8.38
CA ILE A 1017 -9.01 -0.28 -8.06
C ILE A 1017 -9.84 -0.15 -6.78
N GLU A 1018 -9.30 0.44 -5.72
CA GLU A 1018 -10.03 0.77 -4.48
C GLU A 1018 -11.27 1.63 -4.75
N GLN A 1019 -11.18 2.64 -5.63
CA GLN A 1019 -12.34 3.42 -6.04
C GLN A 1019 -13.42 2.53 -6.69
N ILE A 1020 -13.06 1.64 -7.62
CA ILE A 1020 -14.02 0.73 -8.28
C ILE A 1020 -14.64 -0.25 -7.27
N ILE A 1021 -13.85 -0.81 -6.37
CA ILE A 1021 -14.33 -1.69 -5.29
C ILE A 1021 -15.30 -0.92 -4.40
N SER A 1022 -14.96 0.30 -4.00
CA SER A 1022 -15.84 1.15 -3.20
C SER A 1022 -17.16 1.47 -3.92
N GLU A 1023 -17.11 1.93 -5.17
CA GLU A 1023 -18.30 2.26 -5.97
C GLU A 1023 -19.21 1.04 -6.15
N GLN A 1024 -18.65 -0.17 -6.27
CA GLN A 1024 -19.43 -1.39 -6.43
C GLN A 1024 -19.80 -2.08 -5.10
N ALA A 1025 -19.20 -1.71 -3.97
CA ALA A 1025 -19.42 -2.28 -2.65
C ALA A 1025 -19.56 -3.83 -2.62
N PRO A 1026 -18.65 -4.62 -3.24
CA PRO A 1026 -18.73 -6.08 -3.26
C PRO A 1026 -18.44 -6.70 -1.88
N LEU A 1027 -17.71 -5.94 -1.06
CA LEU A 1027 -17.52 -6.13 0.36
C LEU A 1027 -17.60 -4.77 1.05
N ILE A 1028 -17.71 -4.76 2.37
CA ILE A 1028 -17.78 -3.55 3.20
C ILE A 1028 -16.63 -3.59 4.22
N PRO A 1029 -15.55 -2.81 4.04
CA PRO A 1029 -14.50 -2.66 5.05
C PRO A 1029 -15.09 -2.16 6.37
N LEU A 1030 -14.68 -2.76 7.49
CA LEU A 1030 -15.14 -2.43 8.84
C LEU A 1030 -14.00 -1.83 9.67
N TYR A 1031 -12.92 -2.60 9.86
CA TYR A 1031 -11.77 -2.22 10.68
C TYR A 1031 -10.48 -2.96 10.29
N HIS A 1032 -9.35 -2.32 10.55
CA HIS A 1032 -8.02 -2.94 10.58
C HIS A 1032 -7.71 -3.36 12.02
N LYS A 1033 -7.18 -4.56 12.24
CA LYS A 1033 -6.87 -5.07 13.59
C LYS A 1033 -5.46 -4.65 14.00
N LYS A 1034 -5.18 -4.58 15.31
CA LYS A 1034 -3.82 -4.52 15.86
C LYS A 1034 -3.34 -5.90 16.30
N GLU A 1035 -2.07 -6.16 16.03
CA GLU A 1035 -1.29 -7.25 16.62
C GLU A 1035 -0.89 -6.86 18.05
N ILE A 1036 -0.93 -7.81 18.99
CA ILE A 1036 -0.89 -7.51 20.44
C ILE A 1036 -0.01 -8.50 21.18
N LEU A 1037 0.89 -7.97 22.01
CA LEU A 1037 1.83 -8.74 22.80
C LEU A 1037 2.02 -8.08 24.16
N ILE A 1038 1.82 -8.82 25.24
CA ILE A 1038 2.13 -8.38 26.61
C ILE A 1038 3.52 -8.92 26.99
N ARG A 1039 4.40 -8.06 27.49
CA ARG A 1039 5.79 -8.44 27.84
C ARG A 1039 6.09 -8.28 29.32
N ASN A 1040 6.84 -9.19 29.91
CA ASN A 1040 7.34 -8.99 31.27
C ASN A 1040 8.34 -7.79 31.28
N PRO A 1041 8.28 -6.84 32.24
CA PRO A 1041 9.22 -5.72 32.35
C PRO A 1041 10.71 -6.12 32.41
N GLY A 1042 11.00 -7.36 32.81
CA GLY A 1042 12.34 -7.95 32.76
C GLY A 1042 12.85 -8.26 31.34
N VAL A 1043 12.02 -8.11 30.30
CA VAL A 1043 12.32 -8.49 28.91
C VAL A 1043 12.45 -7.26 28.01
N SER A 1044 13.57 -7.21 27.28
CA SER A 1044 13.96 -6.14 26.36
C SER A 1044 14.23 -6.68 24.95
N GLY A 1045 14.36 -5.79 23.97
CA GLY A 1045 14.66 -6.15 22.58
C GLY A 1045 13.47 -6.64 21.76
N ILE A 1046 12.26 -6.61 22.32
CA ILE A 1046 11.01 -6.90 21.60
C ILE A 1046 10.70 -5.75 20.64
N ILE A 1047 10.48 -6.10 19.36
CA ILE A 1047 9.91 -5.23 18.33
C ILE A 1047 8.71 -5.98 17.74
N LEU A 1048 7.52 -5.39 17.82
CA LEU A 1048 6.27 -6.01 17.35
C LEU A 1048 5.93 -5.49 15.94
N ARG A 1049 5.80 -6.42 15.00
CA ARG A 1049 5.52 -6.17 13.57
C ARG A 1049 4.03 -6.38 13.28
N GLY A 1050 3.52 -5.72 12.25
CA GLY A 1050 2.13 -5.90 11.77
C GLY A 1050 1.93 -7.11 10.83
N PHE A 1051 2.98 -7.88 10.55
CA PHE A 1051 2.99 -9.01 9.62
C PHE A 1051 3.92 -10.10 10.15
N SER A 1052 3.70 -11.36 9.74
CA SER A 1052 4.41 -12.52 10.27
C SER A 1052 5.83 -12.68 9.69
N PRO A 1053 6.86 -13.02 10.50
CA PRO A 1053 6.80 -13.19 11.95
C PRO A 1053 6.58 -11.86 12.67
N PHE A 1054 5.58 -11.83 13.55
CA PHE A 1054 5.20 -10.66 14.35
C PHE A 1054 6.29 -10.28 15.37
N LEU A 1055 7.14 -11.24 15.78
CA LEU A 1055 8.21 -11.11 16.76
C LEU A 1055 9.51 -11.79 16.27
N ASP A 1056 10.58 -10.99 16.16
CA ASP A 1056 11.96 -11.46 15.99
C ASP A 1056 12.54 -11.93 17.33
N VAL A 1057 12.32 -13.19 17.71
CA VAL A 1057 12.75 -13.71 19.02
C VAL A 1057 14.29 -13.69 19.18
N GLU A 1058 15.07 -13.65 18.09
CA GLU A 1058 16.53 -13.51 18.19
C GLU A 1058 17.01 -12.18 18.78
N ASN A 1059 16.15 -11.16 18.80
CA ASN A 1059 16.46 -9.82 19.34
C ASN A 1059 16.17 -9.69 20.84
N VAL A 1060 15.43 -10.65 21.41
CA VAL A 1060 14.91 -10.58 22.78
C VAL A 1060 15.97 -10.97 23.81
N TRP A 1061 16.07 -10.22 24.91
CA TRP A 1061 17.04 -10.44 26.00
C TRP A 1061 16.50 -9.99 27.37
N PHE A 1062 17.13 -10.45 28.47
CA PHE A 1062 16.70 -10.15 29.84
C PHE A 1062 17.48 -9.01 30.50
N ASN A 1063 16.76 -8.05 31.09
CA ASN A 1063 17.30 -6.94 31.87
C ASN A 1063 18.02 -7.42 33.15
N GLN A 1064 18.95 -6.62 33.69
CA GLN A 1064 19.48 -6.86 35.03
C GLN A 1064 18.37 -6.64 36.07
N MET A 1065 18.07 -7.66 36.88
CA MET A 1065 17.45 -7.43 38.18
C MET A 1065 18.46 -6.73 39.08
N THR A 1066 18.13 -5.52 39.54
CA THR A 1066 18.82 -4.77 40.60
C THR A 1066 18.28 -5.16 41.97
#